data_AF-A0A9D0Z301-F1
#
_entry.id   AF-A0A9D0Z301-F1
#
_cell.length_a   1.000
_cell.length_b   1.000
_cell.length_c   1.000
_cell.angle_alpha   90.00
_cell.angle_beta   90.00
_cell.angle_gamma   90.00
#
_symmetry.space_group_name_H-M   'P 1'
#
loop_
_entity.id
_entity.type
_entity.pdbx_description
1 polymer ?
#
loop_
_entity_poly.entity_id
_entity_poly.type
_entity_poly.pdbx_seq_one_letter_code
_entity_poly.pdbx_strand_id
1 'polypeptide(L)'
;MFCVHCGAQQEDGSKFCTSCGKPLDTEEQQPEKKNVFCVHCGAQQEGDSKFCTSCGKPLDTEEQPSPAPEAAPYQAAPQFQNEAPYQEAPQFQGSPTAVQTAPKPENPLVTKLKALPKWVYAAVVGGIAVIVAAILIVVNITSTINLNDFVTVEVEGYSGYGTARVSIDWDAMKAKYGDKVKFSKEAKDKLGALGGYLDDVSAFDGLKGSVYVSLDKDSGLSNGDQIHYTWDINEEFFQYVSCKLKYTEGTYTVEGLKEAETFDPFADLTVSFEGISTNGRLRIEYAGGELTPYDFECDTENGLANGDTITIYLDEYQVERCLEDLGKIPSVTEKTYTVEGLSEYITDLSQIPQEYLDSLKKEAEDAIYAYTAKAYGSNFTLSELTYSGYVLNTVKSAKDFSGNFNDLALIFSGTVSGKDEELPSMVVYYPIRYTSILNTAGEMSYEDMEGIEGYSTLDTYRFSTDGYFNPLLCYSAMASRYGDNYTVTAGDGFESYSQAAPLTQLSQLSEDFRDMMNADALALIQREIADYDEKVTATEPVFVGQYLLTRKEAGSLAEGNYYVTVFKAEVSHSEGKFETTTVYFPVGYQGIYQIPEKGFTFISRDKLWGRSSFPDTYYSTKGYLDGTQMYADIVTANRDSYNYEVSQGLQEFGN
;
A
#
# COMPACT_ATOMS: atom_id res chain seq x y z
N MET A 1 -35.45 44.73 12.24
CA MET A 1 -35.15 43.39 11.66
C MET A 1 -33.83 42.82 12.21
N PHE A 2 -33.61 41.50 12.24
CA PHE A 2 -32.32 40.91 12.65
C PHE A 2 -31.54 40.41 11.43
N CYS A 3 -30.22 40.60 11.42
CA CYS A 3 -29.39 40.12 10.32
C CYS A 3 -29.38 38.58 10.28
N VAL A 4 -29.83 37.98 9.17
CA VAL A 4 -29.85 36.52 9.00
C VAL A 4 -28.47 35.86 8.98
N HIS A 5 -27.40 36.65 8.82
CA HIS A 5 -26.03 36.15 8.78
C HIS A 5 -25.29 36.26 10.12
N CYS A 6 -25.69 37.15 11.02
CA CYS A 6 -24.95 37.37 12.28
C CYS A 6 -25.84 37.67 13.50
N GLY A 7 -27.16 37.66 13.35
CA GLY A 7 -28.12 37.84 14.43
C GLY A 7 -28.20 39.25 15.04
N ALA A 8 -27.40 40.21 14.56
CA ALA A 8 -27.40 41.56 15.11
C ALA A 8 -28.71 42.30 14.80
N GLN A 9 -29.29 42.98 15.80
CA GLN A 9 -30.49 43.79 15.64
C GLN A 9 -30.19 45.01 14.75
N GLN A 10 -30.99 45.21 13.70
CA GLN A 10 -30.85 46.28 12.73
C GLN A 10 -32.07 47.20 12.76
N GLU A 11 -31.84 48.50 12.50
CA GLU A 11 -32.89 49.49 12.30
C GLU A 11 -33.74 49.14 11.07
N ASP A 12 -35.05 49.32 11.17
CA ASP A 12 -35.99 49.00 10.08
C ASP A 12 -35.72 49.86 8.84
N GLY A 13 -35.49 49.19 7.69
CA GLY A 13 -35.13 49.80 6.40
C GLY A 13 -33.64 49.75 6.06
N SER A 14 -32.80 49.13 6.89
CA SER A 14 -31.36 48.96 6.63
C SER A 14 -31.09 48.01 5.46
N LYS A 15 -30.34 48.46 4.45
CA LYS A 15 -29.98 47.64 3.26
C LYS A 15 -28.80 46.69 3.49
N PHE A 16 -27.96 46.99 4.48
CA PHE A 16 -26.77 46.22 4.83
C PHE A 16 -26.65 46.14 6.36
N CYS A 17 -26.12 45.03 6.87
CA CYS A 17 -25.89 44.83 8.29
C CYS A 17 -24.76 45.73 8.79
N THR A 18 -25.05 46.55 9.80
CA THR A 18 -24.06 47.46 10.41
C THR A 18 -22.98 46.74 11.22
N SER A 19 -23.22 45.47 11.60
CA SER A 19 -22.26 44.66 12.36
C SER A 19 -21.39 43.76 11.48
N CYS A 20 -21.90 43.20 10.38
CA CYS A 20 -21.14 42.25 9.54
C CYS A 20 -21.00 42.66 8.07
N GLY A 21 -21.59 43.79 7.65
CA GLY A 21 -21.45 44.38 6.31
C GLY A 21 -22.22 43.69 5.18
N LYS A 22 -22.90 42.56 5.44
CA LYS A 22 -23.64 41.79 4.41
C LYS A 22 -25.02 42.41 4.09
N PRO A 23 -25.50 42.33 2.83
CA PRO A 23 -26.81 42.84 2.42
C PRO A 23 -27.96 42.13 3.15
N LEU A 24 -29.06 42.85 3.37
CA LEU A 24 -30.27 42.34 4.01
C LEU A 24 -31.38 42.29 2.97
N ASP A 25 -31.50 41.17 2.25
CA ASP A 25 -32.43 41.02 1.13
C ASP A 25 -33.90 40.93 1.58
N THR A 26 -34.78 41.54 0.79
CA THR A 26 -36.24 41.59 1.00
C THR A 26 -36.96 41.00 -0.22
N GLU A 27 -37.98 40.17 0.05
CA GLU A 27 -39.11 39.72 -0.80
C GLU A 27 -39.10 38.32 -1.49
N GLU A 28 -39.99 37.47 -0.94
CA GLU A 28 -40.99 36.52 -1.51
C GLU A 28 -40.60 35.19 -2.20
N GLN A 29 -40.95 34.09 -1.52
CA GLN A 29 -40.98 32.70 -2.00
C GLN A 29 -42.31 32.36 -2.73
N GLN A 30 -42.23 31.54 -3.79
CA GLN A 30 -43.34 30.68 -4.26
C GLN A 30 -42.89 29.20 -4.26
N PRO A 31 -43.82 28.24 -4.06
CA PRO A 31 -43.49 26.86 -3.69
C PRO A 31 -43.04 25.99 -4.88
N GLU A 32 -41.95 25.23 -4.71
CA GLU A 32 -41.42 24.32 -5.73
C GLU A 32 -42.16 22.96 -5.79
N LYS A 33 -42.33 22.47 -7.02
CA LYS A 33 -42.97 21.20 -7.38
C LYS A 33 -42.08 19.99 -7.01
N LYS A 34 -42.67 18.97 -6.38
CA LYS A 34 -41.99 17.68 -6.10
C LYS A 34 -41.77 16.90 -7.40
N ASN A 35 -40.51 16.71 -7.78
CA ASN A 35 -40.10 15.86 -8.90
C ASN A 35 -39.76 14.46 -8.37
N VAL A 36 -40.21 13.40 -9.05
CA VAL A 36 -39.91 12.00 -8.70
C VAL A 36 -39.09 11.40 -9.84
N PHE A 37 -38.07 10.61 -9.52
CA PHE A 37 -37.17 10.01 -10.52
C PHE A 37 -37.37 8.50 -10.60
N CYS A 38 -37.30 7.94 -11.80
CA CYS A 38 -37.46 6.50 -11.99
C CYS A 38 -36.24 5.73 -11.47
N VAL A 39 -36.43 4.87 -10.47
CA VAL A 39 -35.37 4.04 -9.86
C VAL A 39 -34.71 3.04 -10.81
N HIS A 40 -35.29 2.79 -11.99
CA HIS A 40 -34.75 1.84 -12.96
C HIS A 40 -33.96 2.49 -14.11
N CYS A 41 -34.16 3.77 -14.39
CA CYS A 41 -33.52 4.43 -15.54
C CYS A 41 -33.15 5.90 -15.33
N GLY A 42 -33.44 6.48 -14.16
CA GLY A 42 -33.08 7.86 -13.81
C GLY A 42 -33.94 8.95 -14.46
N ALA A 43 -34.90 8.60 -15.33
CA ALA A 43 -35.73 9.61 -15.99
C ALA A 43 -36.64 10.34 -14.98
N GLN A 44 -36.65 11.67 -15.05
CA GLN A 44 -37.53 12.52 -14.25
C GLN A 44 -39.00 12.35 -14.65
N GLN A 45 -39.86 12.19 -13.66
CA GLN A 45 -41.30 11.98 -13.83
C GLN A 45 -42.09 13.08 -13.11
N GLU A 46 -43.27 13.36 -13.65
CA GLU A 46 -44.28 14.16 -12.95
C GLU A 46 -44.83 13.33 -11.77
N GLY A 47 -44.98 13.97 -10.61
CA GLY A 47 -45.16 13.33 -9.29
C GLY A 47 -46.35 12.38 -9.10
N ASP A 48 -47.21 12.22 -10.11
CA ASP A 48 -48.44 11.41 -10.05
C ASP A 48 -48.38 10.18 -10.99
N SER A 49 -47.25 9.97 -11.68
CA SER A 49 -47.10 8.90 -12.69
C SER A 49 -46.90 7.53 -12.04
N LYS A 50 -47.73 6.53 -12.40
CA LYS A 50 -47.61 5.15 -11.88
C LYS A 50 -46.59 4.28 -12.61
N PHE A 51 -46.20 4.68 -13.82
CA PHE A 51 -45.23 4.00 -14.66
C PHE A 51 -44.30 5.03 -15.28
N CYS A 52 -43.02 4.67 -15.45
CA CYS A 52 -42.05 5.53 -16.10
C CYS A 52 -42.41 5.76 -17.57
N THR A 53 -42.53 7.03 -17.96
CA THR A 53 -42.85 7.42 -19.35
C THR A 53 -41.72 7.10 -20.34
N SER A 54 -40.49 6.90 -19.84
CA SER A 54 -39.31 6.58 -20.66
C SER A 54 -39.04 5.07 -20.77
N CYS A 55 -39.22 4.29 -19.70
CA CYS A 55 -38.86 2.86 -19.69
C CYS A 55 -40.03 1.90 -19.43
N GLY A 56 -41.24 2.41 -19.15
CA GLY A 56 -42.47 1.62 -18.99
C GLY A 56 -42.60 0.81 -17.70
N LYS A 57 -41.62 0.87 -16.79
CA LYS A 57 -41.63 0.12 -15.52
C LYS A 57 -42.42 0.84 -14.43
N PRO A 58 -43.12 0.12 -13.52
CA PRO A 58 -43.87 0.71 -12.42
C PRO A 58 -42.95 1.45 -11.43
N LEU A 59 -43.46 2.49 -10.78
CA LEU A 59 -42.67 3.39 -9.92
C LEU A 59 -42.83 3.15 -8.41
N ASP A 60 -43.64 2.16 -7.99
CA ASP A 60 -43.79 1.77 -6.57
C ASP A 60 -43.85 0.24 -6.42
N THR A 61 -42.93 -0.33 -5.62
CA THR A 61 -43.18 -1.56 -4.84
C THR A 61 -42.28 -1.57 -3.59
N GLU A 62 -42.88 -1.38 -2.41
CA GLU A 62 -42.30 -1.77 -1.12
C GLU A 62 -42.48 -3.29 -0.94
N GLU A 63 -41.39 -4.04 -0.68
CA GLU A 63 -41.45 -5.38 -0.08
C GLU A 63 -40.50 -5.43 1.13
N GLN A 64 -41.07 -5.58 2.32
CA GLN A 64 -40.36 -5.80 3.59
C GLN A 64 -39.76 -7.22 3.65
N PRO A 65 -38.58 -7.43 4.27
CA PRO A 65 -38.14 -8.75 4.73
C PRO A 65 -38.58 -9.04 6.18
N SER A 66 -39.10 -10.25 6.40
CA SER A 66 -39.34 -10.88 7.71
C SER A 66 -38.08 -11.62 8.20
N PRO A 67 -37.84 -11.76 9.53
CA PRO A 67 -36.58 -12.31 10.06
C PRO A 67 -36.61 -13.83 10.32
N ALA A 68 -35.46 -14.50 10.16
CA ALA A 68 -35.11 -15.82 10.74
C ALA A 68 -33.60 -16.11 10.55
N PRO A 69 -33.00 -17.08 11.26
CA PRO A 69 -32.69 -17.09 12.68
C PRO A 69 -31.18 -17.29 12.99
N GLU A 70 -30.84 -17.04 14.24
CA GLU A 70 -29.55 -17.11 14.95
C GLU A 70 -28.76 -18.42 14.73
N ALA A 71 -27.47 -18.30 14.37
CA ALA A 71 -26.53 -19.41 14.19
C ALA A 71 -25.51 -19.50 15.34
N ALA A 72 -25.32 -20.72 15.83
CA ALA A 72 -24.49 -21.13 16.97
C ALA A 72 -22.96 -20.94 16.75
N PRO A 73 -22.16 -20.88 17.85
CA PRO A 73 -20.73 -20.61 17.77
C PRO A 73 -19.92 -21.79 17.20
N TYR A 74 -19.09 -21.49 16.21
CA TYR A 74 -18.12 -22.43 15.63
C TYR A 74 -16.95 -22.67 16.60
N GLN A 75 -16.69 -23.95 16.91
CA GLN A 75 -15.48 -24.40 17.58
C GLN A 75 -14.33 -24.57 16.57
N ALA A 76 -13.13 -24.19 16.99
CA ALA A 76 -11.89 -24.29 16.23
C ALA A 76 -11.52 -25.76 15.91
N ALA A 77 -11.15 -26.01 14.65
CA ALA A 77 -10.57 -27.28 14.21
C ALA A 77 -9.04 -27.32 14.46
N PRO A 78 -8.46 -28.48 14.83
CA PRO A 78 -7.07 -28.59 15.25
C PRO A 78 -6.07 -28.57 14.08
N GLN A 79 -4.91 -27.95 14.36
CA GLN A 79 -3.71 -27.90 13.53
C GLN A 79 -3.15 -29.30 13.28
N PHE A 80 -2.90 -29.64 12.01
CA PHE A 80 -2.13 -30.82 11.63
C PHE A 80 -0.69 -30.42 11.28
N GLN A 81 0.24 -30.80 12.15
CA GLN A 81 1.68 -30.84 11.88
C GLN A 81 1.99 -32.14 11.11
N ASN A 82 2.76 -32.03 10.03
CA ASN A 82 3.48 -33.17 9.45
C ASN A 82 4.97 -32.83 9.43
N GLU A 83 5.68 -33.27 10.47
CA GLU A 83 7.11 -33.55 10.41
C GLU A 83 7.28 -34.99 9.92
N ALA A 84 7.97 -35.18 8.79
CA ALA A 84 8.59 -36.47 8.48
C ALA A 84 9.98 -36.22 7.88
N PRO A 85 11.01 -37.00 8.28
CA PRO A 85 12.40 -36.70 7.98
C PRO A 85 12.82 -37.34 6.65
N TYR A 86 13.33 -36.52 5.73
CA TYR A 86 14.01 -37.02 4.53
C TYR A 86 15.42 -37.49 4.89
N GLN A 87 15.70 -38.77 4.60
CA GLN A 87 17.05 -39.33 4.63
C GLN A 87 17.69 -39.22 3.23
N GLU A 88 18.93 -38.76 3.20
CA GLU A 88 19.79 -38.65 2.03
C GLU A 88 20.19 -40.03 1.48
N ALA A 89 20.19 -40.16 0.15
CA ALA A 89 20.82 -41.27 -0.57
C ALA A 89 22.09 -40.77 -1.30
N PRO A 90 23.11 -41.64 -1.50
CA PRO A 90 24.50 -41.20 -1.60
C PRO A 90 24.93 -40.65 -2.97
N GLN A 91 25.83 -39.67 -2.90
CA GLN A 91 26.59 -39.04 -3.96
C GLN A 91 27.44 -40.05 -4.77
N PHE A 92 27.41 -39.94 -6.10
CA PHE A 92 28.39 -40.54 -7.01
C PHE A 92 29.18 -39.42 -7.70
N GLN A 93 30.51 -39.47 -7.55
CA GLN A 93 31.47 -38.52 -8.11
C GLN A 93 31.79 -38.85 -9.58
N GLY A 94 31.98 -37.80 -10.38
CA GLY A 94 32.64 -37.91 -11.68
C GLY A 94 32.48 -36.66 -12.54
N SER A 95 33.38 -35.69 -12.37
CA SER A 95 33.54 -34.51 -13.24
C SER A 95 34.01 -34.90 -14.65
N PRO A 96 33.81 -34.03 -15.64
CA PRO A 96 34.97 -33.58 -16.39
C PRO A 96 35.03 -32.05 -16.53
N THR A 97 36.26 -31.55 -16.39
CA THR A 97 36.63 -30.14 -16.53
C THR A 97 36.77 -29.77 -18.00
N ALA A 98 36.34 -28.55 -18.30
CA ALA A 98 36.44 -27.85 -19.57
C ALA A 98 37.85 -27.76 -20.16
N VAL A 99 37.94 -27.72 -21.50
CA VAL A 99 39.02 -27.03 -22.23
C VAL A 99 38.38 -26.25 -23.38
N GLN A 100 38.52 -24.92 -23.35
CA GLN A 100 38.31 -24.04 -24.49
C GLN A 100 39.66 -23.72 -25.18
N THR A 101 39.61 -23.78 -26.51
CA THR A 101 40.18 -22.90 -27.56
C THR A 101 41.71 -22.65 -27.70
N ALA A 102 42.25 -23.16 -28.82
CA ALA A 102 42.95 -22.50 -29.96
C ALA A 102 43.62 -21.11 -29.76
N PRO A 103 44.76 -20.78 -30.44
CA PRO A 103 44.86 -20.81 -31.92
C PRO A 103 46.23 -21.14 -32.57
N LYS A 104 46.15 -21.42 -33.88
CA LYS A 104 47.23 -21.57 -34.89
C LYS A 104 47.85 -20.20 -35.22
N PRO A 105 49.11 -20.12 -35.69
CA PRO A 105 49.26 -19.86 -37.14
C PRO A 105 50.49 -20.49 -37.82
N GLU A 106 50.24 -20.81 -39.09
CA GLU A 106 51.03 -20.66 -40.32
C GLU A 106 52.57 -20.72 -40.34
N ASN A 107 53.03 -21.49 -41.33
CA ASN A 107 54.39 -21.64 -41.81
C ASN A 107 54.57 -20.79 -43.08
N PRO A 108 55.65 -19.98 -43.21
CA PRO A 108 56.07 -19.52 -44.52
C PRO A 108 57.55 -19.86 -44.79
N LEU A 109 57.73 -20.58 -45.90
CA LEU A 109 58.75 -20.39 -46.93
C LEU A 109 60.26 -20.30 -46.55
N VAL A 110 61.04 -20.84 -47.49
CA VAL A 110 62.45 -20.49 -47.82
C VAL A 110 63.54 -21.51 -47.41
N THR A 111 63.66 -22.53 -48.27
CA THR A 111 64.84 -22.81 -49.12
C THR A 111 66.23 -23.06 -48.49
N LYS A 112 66.76 -24.30 -48.66
CA LYS A 112 67.95 -24.69 -49.50
C LYS A 112 68.41 -26.13 -49.16
N LEU A 113 68.38 -27.11 -50.08
CA LEU A 113 69.31 -27.45 -51.19
C LEU A 113 70.57 -28.29 -50.81
N LYS A 114 70.52 -29.58 -51.21
CA LYS A 114 71.56 -30.48 -51.80
C LYS A 114 72.78 -30.98 -50.99
N ALA A 115 72.94 -32.31 -50.98
CA ALA A 115 74.10 -33.01 -51.57
C ALA A 115 73.79 -34.52 -51.83
N LEU A 116 74.15 -35.03 -53.02
CA LEU A 116 74.08 -36.44 -53.48
C LEU A 116 75.49 -37.10 -53.38
N PRO A 117 75.64 -38.42 -53.65
CA PRO A 117 76.01 -38.83 -55.02
C PRO A 117 75.37 -40.16 -55.54
N LYS A 118 75.50 -40.37 -56.85
CA LYS A 118 74.96 -41.47 -57.68
C LYS A 118 76.08 -42.42 -58.15
N TRP A 119 75.90 -43.73 -57.99
CA TRP A 119 76.49 -44.84 -58.76
C TRP A 119 75.65 -46.07 -58.37
N VAL A 120 74.88 -46.77 -59.21
CA VAL A 120 75.23 -47.51 -60.42
C VAL A 120 73.93 -47.80 -61.19
N TYR A 121 74.04 -47.78 -62.52
CA TYR A 121 73.00 -48.07 -63.50
C TYR A 121 72.76 -49.58 -63.74
N ALA A 122 71.58 -49.84 -64.33
CA ALA A 122 71.27 -50.91 -65.31
C ALA A 122 71.09 -52.35 -64.77
N ALA A 123 69.87 -52.88 -64.74
CA ALA A 123 69.07 -53.39 -65.88
C ALA A 123 69.57 -54.75 -66.40
N VAL A 124 68.99 -55.84 -65.88
CA VAL A 124 68.89 -57.14 -66.58
C VAL A 124 67.59 -57.84 -66.11
N VAL A 125 66.63 -57.93 -67.05
CA VAL A 125 65.61 -58.98 -67.20
C VAL A 125 64.33 -58.84 -66.37
N GLY A 126 63.41 -58.05 -66.95
CA GLY A 126 62.00 -58.41 -66.95
C GLY A 126 61.83 -59.79 -67.60
N GLY A 127 61.13 -60.69 -66.93
CA GLY A 127 60.83 -62.01 -67.48
C GLY A 127 60.24 -63.01 -66.50
N ILE A 128 60.50 -62.88 -65.18
CA ILE A 128 60.02 -63.84 -64.16
C ILE A 128 59.42 -63.12 -62.93
N ALA A 129 58.95 -61.87 -63.06
CA ALA A 129 58.21 -61.17 -61.99
C ALA A 129 56.68 -61.23 -62.19
N VAL A 130 56.20 -61.47 -63.41
CA VAL A 130 54.77 -61.47 -63.74
C VAL A 130 54.05 -62.73 -63.23
N ILE A 131 54.78 -63.83 -63.02
CA ILE A 131 54.19 -65.09 -62.51
C ILE A 131 54.23 -65.17 -60.96
N VAL A 132 55.18 -64.49 -60.30
CA VAL A 132 55.15 -64.33 -58.83
C VAL A 132 54.19 -63.22 -58.40
N ALA A 133 53.98 -62.19 -59.23
CA ALA A 133 52.91 -61.22 -59.03
C ALA A 133 51.51 -61.87 -59.16
N ALA A 134 51.34 -62.88 -60.02
CA ALA A 134 50.07 -63.61 -60.16
C ALA A 134 49.83 -64.67 -59.07
N ILE A 135 50.89 -65.18 -58.40
CA ILE A 135 50.76 -66.17 -57.32
C ILE A 135 50.80 -65.51 -55.91
N LEU A 136 51.23 -64.25 -55.78
CA LEU A 136 50.94 -63.41 -54.59
C LEU A 136 49.56 -62.72 -54.63
N ILE A 137 48.77 -62.94 -55.68
CA ILE A 137 47.37 -62.45 -55.81
C ILE A 137 46.36 -63.36 -55.10
N VAL A 138 46.82 -64.33 -54.31
CA VAL A 138 45.99 -64.96 -53.27
C VAL A 138 46.64 -64.72 -51.92
N VAL A 139 45.90 -64.05 -51.03
CA VAL A 139 46.22 -63.61 -49.66
C VAL A 139 46.89 -62.23 -49.52
N ASN A 140 46.17 -61.16 -49.86
CA ASN A 140 45.67 -60.18 -48.87
C ASN A 140 44.88 -59.08 -49.61
N ILE A 141 43.71 -59.41 -50.17
CA ILE A 141 42.78 -58.36 -50.63
C ILE A 141 42.22 -57.72 -49.35
N THR A 142 42.89 -56.68 -48.84
CA THR A 142 42.37 -55.91 -47.71
C THR A 142 41.04 -55.30 -48.14
N SER A 143 39.93 -55.78 -47.59
CA SER A 143 38.61 -55.25 -47.92
C SER A 143 38.54 -53.81 -47.40
N THR A 144 38.30 -52.86 -48.30
CA THR A 144 38.06 -51.47 -47.90
C THR A 144 36.57 -51.31 -47.62
N ILE A 145 36.22 -51.00 -46.37
CA ILE A 145 34.85 -50.76 -45.94
C ILE A 145 34.63 -49.25 -46.00
N ASN A 146 33.67 -48.81 -46.82
CA ASN A 146 33.22 -47.42 -46.81
C ASN A 146 32.15 -47.26 -45.74
N LEU A 147 32.46 -46.56 -44.65
CA LEU A 147 31.54 -46.45 -43.52
C LEU A 147 30.31 -45.59 -43.84
N ASN A 148 30.46 -44.58 -44.71
CA ASN A 148 29.35 -43.74 -45.16
C ASN A 148 28.24 -44.51 -45.89
N ASP A 149 28.53 -45.70 -46.44
CA ASP A 149 27.52 -46.56 -47.07
C ASP A 149 26.53 -47.16 -46.04
N PHE A 150 26.81 -47.05 -44.74
CA PHE A 150 26.07 -47.70 -43.65
C PHE A 150 25.62 -46.72 -42.56
N VAL A 151 25.77 -45.41 -42.76
CA VAL A 151 25.25 -44.42 -41.82
C VAL A 151 23.78 -44.18 -42.12
N THR A 152 22.96 -44.30 -41.08
CA THR A 152 21.55 -43.92 -41.12
C THR A 152 21.33 -42.80 -40.11
N VAL A 153 20.75 -41.70 -40.55
CA VAL A 153 20.25 -40.64 -39.68
C VAL A 153 18.74 -40.75 -39.67
N GLU A 154 18.19 -41.06 -38.51
CA GLU A 154 16.74 -41.11 -38.28
C GLU A 154 16.32 -39.83 -37.56
N VAL A 155 15.30 -39.17 -38.08
CA VAL A 155 14.76 -37.95 -37.49
C VAL A 155 13.30 -38.19 -37.11
N GLU A 156 12.93 -37.79 -35.90
CA GLU A 156 11.57 -37.90 -35.39
C GLU A 156 11.15 -36.68 -34.57
N GLY A 157 9.84 -36.49 -34.40
CA GLY A 157 9.26 -35.38 -33.64
C GLY A 157 8.70 -34.27 -34.52
N TYR A 158 8.74 -33.05 -33.99
CA TYR A 158 8.15 -31.86 -34.60
C TYR A 158 9.21 -30.82 -34.94
N SER A 159 9.00 -30.02 -35.98
CA SER A 159 9.92 -28.94 -36.36
C SER A 159 10.10 -27.95 -35.19
N GLY A 160 11.35 -27.69 -34.81
CA GLY A 160 11.72 -26.88 -33.62
C GLY A 160 12.02 -27.71 -32.38
N TYR A 161 11.42 -28.91 -32.27
CA TYR A 161 11.54 -29.84 -31.14
C TYR A 161 11.97 -31.24 -31.61
N GLY A 162 12.51 -31.32 -32.83
CA GLY A 162 12.86 -32.58 -33.48
C GLY A 162 14.12 -33.17 -32.86
N THR A 163 14.21 -34.49 -32.88
CA THR A 163 15.42 -35.22 -32.47
C THR A 163 15.97 -36.01 -33.63
N ALA A 164 17.29 -36.17 -33.67
CA ALA A 164 17.97 -36.99 -34.66
C ALA A 164 18.85 -38.02 -33.97
N ARG A 165 18.85 -39.25 -34.48
CA ARG A 165 19.75 -40.32 -34.05
C ARG A 165 20.56 -40.80 -35.23
N VAL A 166 21.88 -40.81 -35.07
CA VAL A 166 22.79 -41.40 -36.04
C VAL A 166 23.12 -42.82 -35.62
N SER A 167 23.03 -43.76 -36.56
CA SER A 167 23.35 -45.17 -36.31
C SER A 167 24.12 -45.76 -37.49
N ILE A 168 24.79 -46.88 -37.22
CA ILE A 168 25.51 -47.65 -38.23
C ILE A 168 24.71 -48.92 -38.47
N ASP A 169 24.33 -49.20 -39.72
CA ASP A 169 23.71 -50.45 -40.12
C ASP A 169 24.73 -51.60 -40.10
N TRP A 170 24.94 -52.10 -38.88
CA TRP A 170 25.89 -53.16 -38.59
C TRP A 170 25.53 -54.49 -39.25
N ASP A 171 24.24 -54.73 -39.49
CA ASP A 171 23.77 -55.98 -40.09
C ASP A 171 24.01 -55.97 -41.60
N ALA A 172 23.72 -54.87 -42.30
CA ALA A 172 24.08 -54.70 -43.70
C ALA A 172 25.60 -54.74 -43.89
N MET A 173 26.36 -54.12 -42.98
CA MET A 173 27.82 -54.16 -43.02
C MET A 173 28.36 -55.58 -42.80
N LYS A 174 27.79 -56.33 -41.84
CA LYS A 174 28.18 -57.73 -41.57
C LYS A 174 27.83 -58.65 -42.73
N ALA A 175 26.67 -58.49 -43.34
CA ALA A 175 26.28 -59.27 -44.51
C ALA A 175 27.24 -59.06 -45.70
N LYS A 176 27.74 -57.83 -45.90
CA LYS A 176 28.62 -57.49 -47.03
C LYS A 176 30.10 -57.80 -46.78
N TYR A 177 30.56 -57.65 -45.52
CA TYR A 177 31.97 -57.67 -45.16
C TYR A 177 32.35 -58.62 -44.02
N GLY A 178 31.40 -59.20 -43.29
CA GLY A 178 31.65 -60.05 -42.11
C GLY A 178 32.69 -61.14 -42.35
N ASP A 179 32.49 -61.96 -43.39
CA ASP A 179 33.43 -63.05 -43.74
C ASP A 179 34.80 -62.56 -44.24
N LYS A 180 34.91 -61.28 -44.59
CA LYS A 180 36.11 -60.63 -45.13
C LYS A 180 36.93 -59.90 -44.07
N VAL A 181 36.35 -59.63 -42.89
CA VAL A 181 37.06 -59.03 -41.75
C VAL A 181 37.62 -60.15 -40.88
N LYS A 182 38.94 -60.26 -40.83
CA LYS A 182 39.66 -61.28 -40.05
C LYS A 182 40.78 -60.64 -39.26
N PHE A 183 41.12 -61.20 -38.10
CA PHE A 183 42.30 -60.77 -37.36
C PHE A 183 43.58 -61.01 -38.16
N SER A 184 44.50 -60.04 -38.11
CA SER A 184 45.83 -60.14 -38.70
C SER A 184 46.65 -61.24 -38.00
N LYS A 185 47.72 -61.71 -38.66
CA LYS A 185 48.61 -62.72 -38.08
C LYS A 185 49.25 -62.21 -36.79
N GLU A 186 49.66 -60.94 -36.76
CA GLU A 186 50.23 -60.28 -35.58
C GLU A 186 49.24 -60.15 -34.43
N ALA A 187 47.95 -59.92 -34.70
CA ALA A 187 46.91 -59.93 -33.68
C ALA A 187 46.75 -61.33 -33.06
N LYS A 188 46.72 -62.38 -33.88
CA LYS A 188 46.62 -63.77 -33.41
C LYS A 188 47.85 -64.20 -32.60
N ASP A 189 49.05 -63.75 -32.98
CA ASP A 189 50.29 -64.05 -32.27
C ASP A 189 50.39 -63.30 -30.93
N LYS A 190 49.93 -62.04 -30.84
CA LYS A 190 49.95 -61.23 -29.60
C LYS A 190 48.80 -61.58 -28.63
N LEU A 191 47.58 -61.78 -29.12
CA LEU A 191 46.41 -62.09 -28.28
C LEU A 191 46.24 -63.59 -28.00
N GLY A 192 46.77 -64.48 -28.85
CA GLY A 192 46.79 -65.93 -28.58
C GLY A 192 47.56 -66.29 -27.30
N ALA A 193 48.47 -65.42 -26.85
CA ALA A 193 49.20 -65.54 -25.58
C ALA A 193 48.35 -65.19 -24.33
N LEU A 194 47.18 -64.56 -24.49
CA LEU A 194 46.27 -64.13 -23.41
C LEU A 194 45.14 -65.13 -23.10
N GLY A 195 45.18 -66.34 -23.67
CA GLY A 195 44.34 -67.47 -23.25
C GLY A 195 42.93 -67.51 -23.86
N GLY A 196 42.82 -67.81 -25.16
CA GLY A 196 41.56 -68.23 -25.80
C GLY A 196 40.49 -67.16 -26.02
N TYR A 197 40.69 -65.93 -25.53
CA TYR A 197 39.69 -64.84 -25.61
C TYR A 197 39.30 -64.43 -27.04
N LEU A 198 40.15 -64.70 -28.03
CA LEU A 198 39.86 -64.45 -29.45
C LEU A 198 39.02 -65.56 -30.12
N ASP A 199 38.83 -66.71 -29.47
CA ASP A 199 38.02 -67.79 -30.04
C ASP A 199 36.51 -67.51 -29.93
N ASP A 200 36.10 -66.62 -29.01
CA ASP A 200 34.70 -66.25 -28.75
C ASP A 200 34.29 -64.88 -29.33
N VAL A 201 35.23 -64.05 -29.80
CA VAL A 201 34.96 -62.70 -30.35
C VAL A 201 35.40 -62.62 -31.81
N SER A 202 34.48 -62.31 -32.73
CA SER A 202 34.85 -62.19 -34.14
C SER A 202 35.60 -60.88 -34.41
N ALA A 203 36.48 -60.87 -35.42
CA ALA A 203 37.16 -59.64 -35.85
C ALA A 203 36.18 -58.54 -36.29
N PHE A 204 34.98 -58.92 -36.71
CA PHE A 204 33.90 -57.99 -37.01
C PHE A 204 33.26 -57.40 -35.75
N ASP A 205 33.17 -58.15 -34.64
CA ASP A 205 32.66 -57.61 -33.38
C ASP A 205 33.66 -56.62 -32.75
N GLY A 206 34.97 -56.87 -32.90
CA GLY A 206 35.99 -55.88 -32.55
C GLY A 206 35.94 -54.61 -33.41
N LEU A 207 35.57 -54.74 -34.69
CA LEU A 207 35.30 -53.59 -35.57
C LEU A 207 34.13 -52.75 -35.06
N LYS A 208 33.03 -53.41 -34.63
CA LYS A 208 31.87 -52.72 -34.05
C LYS A 208 32.24 -51.89 -32.82
N GLY A 209 33.11 -52.41 -31.97
CA GLY A 209 33.59 -51.70 -30.77
C GLY A 209 34.66 -50.63 -31.02
N SER A 210 35.09 -50.43 -32.27
CA SER A 210 36.20 -49.52 -32.62
C SER A 210 35.79 -48.36 -33.53
N VAL A 211 34.50 -48.27 -33.87
CA VAL A 211 33.96 -47.26 -34.79
C VAL A 211 32.69 -46.70 -34.18
N TYR A 212 32.71 -45.40 -33.90
CA TYR A 212 31.61 -44.64 -33.36
C TYR A 212 31.27 -43.49 -34.31
N VAL A 213 30.01 -43.10 -34.32
CA VAL A 213 29.51 -41.95 -35.06
C VAL A 213 28.67 -41.11 -34.12
N SER A 214 28.82 -39.79 -34.19
CA SER A 214 28.10 -38.84 -33.33
C SER A 214 27.62 -37.65 -34.14
N LEU A 215 26.54 -37.01 -33.68
CA LEU A 215 26.02 -35.76 -34.21
C LEU A 215 26.54 -34.59 -33.37
N ASP A 216 26.74 -33.45 -34.02
CA ASP A 216 27.04 -32.18 -33.35
C ASP A 216 25.83 -31.58 -32.63
N LYS A 217 24.61 -31.86 -33.14
CA LYS A 217 23.32 -31.50 -32.55
C LYS A 217 22.31 -32.61 -32.83
N ASP A 218 21.61 -33.07 -31.79
CA ASP A 218 20.67 -34.21 -31.85
C ASP A 218 19.26 -33.90 -31.33
N SER A 219 19.00 -32.68 -30.86
CA SER A 219 17.69 -32.21 -30.36
C SER A 219 17.41 -30.75 -30.74
N GLY A 220 16.16 -30.29 -30.60
CA GLY A 220 15.76 -28.93 -30.95
C GLY A 220 15.93 -28.63 -32.44
N LEU A 221 15.63 -29.62 -33.29
CA LEU A 221 15.84 -29.57 -34.74
C LEU A 221 14.58 -29.10 -35.48
N SER A 222 14.77 -28.29 -36.51
CA SER A 222 13.72 -27.85 -37.45
C SER A 222 13.94 -28.41 -38.85
N ASN A 223 12.86 -28.52 -39.64
CA ASN A 223 12.97 -28.84 -41.07
C ASN A 223 13.87 -27.80 -41.77
N GLY A 224 14.95 -28.25 -42.40
CA GLY A 224 15.96 -27.42 -43.06
C GLY A 224 17.26 -27.21 -42.26
N ASP A 225 17.31 -27.61 -40.98
CA ASP A 225 18.55 -27.56 -40.19
C ASP A 225 19.63 -28.45 -40.80
N GLN A 226 20.90 -28.01 -40.71
CA GLN A 226 22.04 -28.83 -41.10
C GLN A 226 22.75 -29.33 -39.85
N ILE A 227 22.81 -30.66 -39.69
CA ILE A 227 23.55 -31.33 -38.63
C ILE A 227 24.74 -32.09 -39.21
N HIS A 228 25.86 -32.10 -38.51
CA HIS A 228 27.09 -32.73 -38.94
C HIS A 228 27.33 -34.03 -38.16
N TYR A 229 27.59 -35.12 -38.88
CA TYR A 229 28.05 -36.35 -38.24
C TYR A 229 29.57 -36.50 -38.35
N THR A 230 30.19 -36.85 -37.23
CA THR A 230 31.62 -37.07 -37.12
C THR A 230 31.91 -38.52 -36.74
N TRP A 231 33.06 -39.01 -37.19
CA TRP A 231 33.52 -40.36 -36.91
C TRP A 231 34.57 -40.34 -35.81
N ASP A 232 34.36 -41.14 -34.78
CA ASP A 232 35.37 -41.44 -33.75
C ASP A 232 35.83 -42.90 -33.92
N ILE A 233 37.07 -43.07 -34.36
CA ILE A 233 37.60 -44.35 -34.82
C ILE A 233 38.91 -44.65 -34.11
N ASN A 234 38.97 -45.81 -33.48
CA ASN A 234 40.20 -46.32 -32.90
C ASN A 234 41.13 -46.85 -34.01
N GLU A 235 41.93 -45.97 -34.59
CA GLU A 235 42.85 -46.31 -35.69
C GLU A 235 43.85 -47.41 -35.32
N GLU A 236 44.21 -47.53 -34.04
CA GLU A 236 45.12 -48.58 -33.56
C GLU A 236 44.51 -49.99 -33.70
N PHE A 237 43.19 -50.13 -33.68
CA PHE A 237 42.55 -51.42 -33.89
C PHE A 237 42.77 -51.95 -35.31
N PHE A 238 42.90 -51.05 -36.30
CA PHE A 238 43.01 -51.42 -37.72
C PHE A 238 44.35 -52.04 -38.11
N GLN A 239 45.38 -51.95 -37.25
CA GLN A 239 46.62 -52.72 -37.43
C GLN A 239 46.41 -54.22 -37.15
N TYR A 240 45.34 -54.58 -36.45
CA TYR A 240 45.04 -55.94 -35.99
C TYR A 240 43.95 -56.65 -36.81
N VAL A 241 43.37 -55.99 -37.82
CA VAL A 241 42.33 -56.55 -38.69
C VAL A 241 42.65 -56.38 -40.18
N SER A 242 42.13 -57.28 -41.02
CA SER A 242 42.43 -57.34 -42.45
C SER A 242 41.67 -56.33 -43.32
N CYS A 243 41.05 -55.31 -42.72
CA CYS A 243 40.26 -54.31 -43.44
C CYS A 243 40.90 -52.92 -43.36
N LYS A 244 40.53 -52.06 -44.31
CA LYS A 244 40.80 -50.62 -44.28
C LYS A 244 39.47 -49.90 -44.23
N LEU A 245 39.42 -48.77 -43.53
CA LEU A 245 38.25 -47.92 -43.57
C LEU A 245 38.44 -46.77 -44.54
N LYS A 246 37.35 -46.43 -45.23
CA LYS A 246 37.17 -45.15 -45.90
C LYS A 246 35.97 -44.49 -45.24
N TYR A 247 36.14 -43.27 -44.79
CA TYR A 247 35.08 -42.50 -44.17
C TYR A 247 35.32 -41.02 -44.42
N THR A 248 34.24 -40.26 -44.56
CA THR A 248 34.25 -38.80 -44.59
C THR A 248 33.18 -38.31 -43.63
N GLU A 249 33.44 -37.21 -42.95
CA GLU A 249 32.39 -36.47 -42.25
C GLU A 249 31.34 -36.02 -43.27
N GLY A 250 30.09 -35.92 -42.81
CA GLY A 250 28.98 -35.55 -43.67
C GLY A 250 28.05 -34.57 -42.97
N THR A 251 27.23 -33.93 -43.79
CA THR A 251 26.15 -33.05 -43.35
C THR A 251 24.84 -33.73 -43.71
N TYR A 252 23.89 -33.71 -42.79
CA TYR A 252 22.52 -34.16 -43.02
C TYR A 252 21.60 -32.94 -42.91
N THR A 253 20.77 -32.73 -43.92
CA THR A 253 19.68 -31.74 -43.85
C THR A 253 18.49 -32.40 -43.21
N VAL A 254 18.02 -31.86 -42.08
CA VAL A 254 16.86 -32.33 -41.35
C VAL A 254 15.62 -32.13 -42.20
N GLU A 255 14.92 -33.23 -42.52
CA GLU A 255 13.70 -33.22 -43.32
C GLU A 255 12.72 -34.26 -42.75
N GLY A 256 11.42 -34.01 -42.92
CA GLY A 256 10.36 -34.96 -42.55
C GLY A 256 9.85 -34.85 -41.10
N LEU A 257 10.26 -33.83 -40.35
CA LEU A 257 9.65 -33.50 -39.06
C LEU A 257 8.22 -32.99 -39.26
N LYS A 258 7.32 -33.30 -38.32
CA LYS A 258 5.93 -32.83 -38.35
C LYS A 258 5.87 -31.33 -38.02
N GLU A 259 4.97 -30.59 -38.64
CA GLU A 259 4.63 -29.24 -38.19
C GLU A 259 3.51 -29.34 -37.14
N ALA A 260 3.73 -28.75 -35.96
CA ALA A 260 2.73 -28.77 -34.89
C ALA A 260 1.64 -27.73 -35.15
N GLU A 261 0.41 -28.03 -34.75
CA GLU A 261 -0.66 -27.02 -34.76
C GLU A 261 -0.39 -26.00 -33.64
N THR A 262 -0.64 -24.71 -33.91
CA THR A 262 -0.46 -23.65 -32.91
C THR A 262 -1.78 -23.20 -32.32
N PHE A 263 -1.79 -22.82 -31.04
CA PHE A 263 -2.94 -22.20 -30.39
C PHE A 263 -2.52 -20.98 -29.55
N ASP A 264 -3.44 -20.07 -29.24
CA ASP A 264 -3.18 -18.96 -28.31
C ASP A 264 -3.57 -19.41 -26.89
N PRO A 265 -2.61 -19.65 -25.98
CA PRO A 265 -2.91 -20.12 -24.64
C PRO A 265 -3.59 -19.05 -23.77
N PHE A 266 -3.60 -17.78 -24.19
CA PHE A 266 -4.22 -16.68 -23.42
C PHE A 266 -5.61 -16.30 -23.92
N ALA A 267 -6.14 -16.99 -24.94
CA ALA A 267 -7.45 -16.68 -25.52
C ALA A 267 -8.61 -16.93 -24.54
N ASP A 268 -8.52 -17.99 -23.75
CA ASP A 268 -9.53 -18.40 -22.76
C ASP A 268 -9.09 -18.13 -21.30
N LEU A 269 -8.03 -17.33 -21.12
CA LEU A 269 -7.51 -16.94 -19.81
C LEU A 269 -8.23 -15.70 -19.29
N THR A 270 -8.89 -15.84 -18.15
CA THR A 270 -9.46 -14.71 -17.40
C THR A 270 -8.52 -14.33 -16.27
N VAL A 271 -8.12 -13.06 -16.25
CA VAL A 271 -7.25 -12.48 -15.24
C VAL A 271 -8.06 -11.46 -14.46
N SER A 272 -8.12 -11.62 -13.14
CA SER A 272 -8.74 -10.68 -12.23
C SER A 272 -7.86 -10.42 -11.02
N PHE A 273 -8.14 -9.32 -10.33
CA PHE A 273 -7.39 -8.89 -9.15
C PHE A 273 -8.36 -8.68 -8.01
N GLU A 274 -7.96 -9.07 -6.81
CA GLU A 274 -8.79 -8.86 -5.62
C GLU A 274 -7.96 -8.44 -4.41
N GLY A 275 -8.64 -7.89 -3.41
CA GLY A 275 -8.01 -7.29 -2.24
C GLY A 275 -7.84 -5.79 -2.37
N ILE A 276 -6.96 -5.24 -1.54
CA ILE A 276 -6.71 -3.80 -1.42
C ILE A 276 -5.38 -3.49 -2.12
N SER A 277 -5.32 -2.42 -2.91
CA SER A 277 -4.10 -1.92 -3.55
C SER A 277 -2.94 -1.86 -2.56
N THR A 278 -1.74 -2.26 -3.00
CA THR A 278 -0.52 -2.57 -2.20
C THR A 278 -0.52 -3.91 -1.46
N ASN A 279 -1.67 -4.57 -1.33
CA ASN A 279 -1.85 -5.92 -0.80
C ASN A 279 -2.74 -6.77 -1.72
N GLY A 280 -2.86 -6.39 -2.99
CA GLY A 280 -3.70 -7.08 -3.97
C GLY A 280 -3.12 -8.43 -4.35
N ARG A 281 -3.99 -9.32 -4.83
CA ARG A 281 -3.61 -10.65 -5.30
C ARG A 281 -4.20 -10.97 -6.67
N LEU A 282 -3.44 -11.71 -7.45
CA LEU A 282 -3.82 -12.23 -8.75
C LEU A 282 -4.81 -13.39 -8.61
N ARG A 283 -5.79 -13.43 -9.51
CA ARG A 283 -6.67 -14.57 -9.76
C ARG A 283 -6.67 -14.92 -11.24
N ILE A 284 -6.42 -16.19 -11.49
CA ILE A 284 -6.41 -16.77 -12.84
C ILE A 284 -7.51 -17.82 -12.91
N GLU A 285 -8.36 -17.68 -13.92
CA GLU A 285 -9.31 -18.70 -14.33
C GLU A 285 -9.05 -19.03 -15.80
N TYR A 286 -9.22 -20.30 -16.17
CA TYR A 286 -9.03 -20.76 -17.54
C TYR A 286 -10.24 -21.58 -17.97
N ALA A 287 -10.89 -21.14 -19.05
CA ALA A 287 -12.11 -21.78 -19.57
C ALA A 287 -11.83 -22.76 -20.73
N GLY A 288 -10.61 -22.73 -21.28
CA GLY A 288 -10.19 -23.62 -22.36
C GLY A 288 -10.02 -25.06 -21.91
N GLY A 289 -9.92 -25.98 -22.87
CA GLY A 289 -9.75 -27.41 -22.60
C GLY A 289 -8.30 -27.90 -22.64
N GLU A 290 -7.40 -27.09 -23.19
CA GLU A 290 -6.02 -27.42 -23.49
C GLU A 290 -5.10 -27.34 -22.26
N LEU A 291 -5.37 -26.38 -21.37
CA LEU A 291 -4.54 -26.05 -20.21
C LEU A 291 -5.39 -25.97 -18.94
N THR A 292 -4.72 -25.82 -17.81
CA THR A 292 -5.29 -25.53 -16.50
C THR A 292 -4.70 -24.24 -15.95
N PRO A 293 -5.36 -23.56 -14.99
CA PRO A 293 -4.81 -22.36 -14.37
C PRO A 293 -3.41 -22.55 -13.75
N TYR A 294 -3.07 -23.78 -13.34
CA TYR A 294 -1.76 -24.11 -12.73
C TYR A 294 -0.63 -24.27 -13.75
N ASP A 295 -0.95 -24.28 -15.05
CA ASP A 295 0.06 -24.32 -16.10
C ASP A 295 0.66 -22.94 -16.39
N PHE A 296 0.03 -21.88 -15.87
CA PHE A 296 0.49 -20.51 -16.04
C PHE A 296 1.32 -20.07 -14.82
N GLU A 297 2.51 -19.54 -15.09
CA GLU A 297 3.38 -18.92 -14.11
C GLU A 297 3.24 -17.40 -14.17
N CYS A 298 3.59 -16.72 -13.08
CA CYS A 298 3.53 -15.25 -13.00
C CYS A 298 4.78 -14.68 -12.32
N ASP A 299 5.22 -13.51 -12.75
CA ASP A 299 6.34 -12.79 -12.12
C ASP A 299 6.02 -12.29 -10.71
N THR A 300 4.78 -11.89 -10.45
CA THR A 300 4.30 -11.50 -9.11
C THR A 300 2.80 -11.76 -8.96
N GLU A 301 2.41 -12.40 -7.85
CA GLU A 301 1.02 -12.77 -7.59
C GLU A 301 0.39 -12.03 -6.38
N ASN A 302 1.21 -11.38 -5.56
CA ASN A 302 0.81 -10.78 -4.29
C ASN A 302 1.47 -9.41 -4.10
N GLY A 303 0.87 -8.56 -3.25
CA GLY A 303 1.39 -7.22 -2.98
C GLY A 303 1.16 -6.24 -4.12
N LEU A 304 0.15 -6.50 -4.95
CA LEU A 304 -0.16 -5.74 -6.16
C LEU A 304 -0.89 -4.43 -5.82
N ALA A 305 -0.59 -3.38 -6.57
CA ALA A 305 -1.28 -2.09 -6.55
C ALA A 305 -1.91 -1.79 -7.92
N ASN A 306 -2.97 -0.97 -7.93
CA ASN A 306 -3.55 -0.50 -9.20
C ASN A 306 -2.48 0.25 -10.02
N GLY A 307 -2.38 -0.09 -11.31
CA GLY A 307 -1.37 0.45 -12.22
C GLY A 307 -0.07 -0.36 -12.32
N ASP A 308 0.13 -1.36 -11.44
CA ASP A 308 1.22 -2.32 -11.61
C ASP A 308 1.03 -3.14 -12.88
N THR A 309 2.11 -3.69 -13.42
CA THR A 309 2.07 -4.62 -14.55
C THR A 309 2.61 -5.97 -14.12
N ILE A 310 1.86 -7.03 -14.41
CA ILE A 310 2.29 -8.41 -14.21
C ILE A 310 2.43 -9.13 -15.55
N THR A 311 3.31 -10.12 -15.61
CA THR A 311 3.50 -10.96 -16.79
C THR A 311 3.17 -12.39 -16.46
N ILE A 312 2.14 -12.93 -17.13
CA ILE A 312 1.76 -14.33 -17.04
C ILE A 312 2.38 -15.06 -18.22
N TYR A 313 3.00 -16.21 -17.97
CA TYR A 313 3.76 -16.95 -18.98
C TYR A 313 3.66 -18.47 -18.81
N LEU A 314 3.96 -19.19 -19.88
CA LEU A 314 4.23 -20.63 -19.88
C LEU A 314 5.74 -20.81 -19.90
N ASP A 315 6.27 -21.58 -18.96
CA ASP A 315 7.69 -21.93 -18.95
C ASP A 315 8.02 -22.97 -20.04
N GLU A 316 9.31 -23.27 -20.22
CA GLU A 316 9.78 -24.21 -21.23
C GLU A 316 9.19 -25.62 -21.05
N TYR A 317 9.04 -26.06 -19.79
CA TYR A 317 8.44 -27.35 -19.45
C TYR A 317 6.98 -27.44 -19.89
N GLN A 318 6.18 -26.38 -19.66
CA GLN A 318 4.78 -26.36 -20.07
C GLN A 318 4.62 -26.33 -21.60
N VAL A 319 5.51 -25.62 -22.30
CA VAL A 319 5.53 -25.62 -23.77
C VAL A 319 5.84 -27.03 -24.32
N GLU A 320 6.82 -27.73 -23.76
CA GLU A 320 7.12 -29.12 -24.13
C GLU A 320 5.94 -30.05 -23.84
N ARG A 321 5.30 -29.90 -22.66
CA ARG A 321 4.14 -30.70 -22.28
C ARG A 321 2.95 -30.52 -23.23
N CYS A 322 2.69 -29.29 -23.71
CA CYS A 322 1.65 -29.06 -24.73
C CYS A 322 1.92 -29.87 -26.01
N LEU A 323 3.18 -29.95 -26.42
CA LEU A 323 3.55 -30.68 -27.63
C LEU A 323 3.38 -32.19 -27.44
N GLU A 324 3.78 -32.74 -26.29
CA GLU A 324 3.67 -34.16 -25.98
C GLU A 324 2.22 -34.61 -25.80
N ASP A 325 1.43 -33.88 -25.00
CA ASP A 325 0.07 -34.26 -24.62
C ASP A 325 -0.97 -33.91 -25.67
N LEU A 326 -0.83 -32.75 -26.32
CA LEU A 326 -1.84 -32.18 -27.23
C LEU A 326 -1.41 -32.25 -28.70
N GLY A 327 -0.11 -32.43 -28.99
CA GLY A 327 0.43 -32.28 -30.34
C GLY A 327 0.40 -30.84 -30.84
N LYS A 328 0.27 -29.86 -29.93
CA LYS A 328 0.15 -28.43 -30.23
C LYS A 328 1.21 -27.61 -29.52
N ILE A 329 1.56 -26.45 -30.07
CA ILE A 329 2.53 -25.52 -29.49
C ILE A 329 1.87 -24.16 -29.27
N PRO A 330 2.07 -23.51 -28.12
CA PRO A 330 1.65 -22.14 -27.91
C PRO A 330 2.22 -21.17 -28.98
N SER A 331 1.36 -20.33 -29.55
CA SER A 331 1.76 -19.30 -30.54
C SER A 331 2.45 -18.10 -29.92
N VAL A 332 2.21 -17.88 -28.62
CA VAL A 332 2.86 -16.92 -27.74
C VAL A 332 3.03 -17.59 -26.38
N THR A 333 4.08 -17.26 -25.64
CA THR A 333 4.40 -17.89 -24.35
C THR A 333 4.21 -16.96 -23.17
N GLU A 334 4.01 -15.66 -23.39
CA GLU A 334 3.83 -14.67 -22.32
C GLU A 334 2.84 -13.57 -22.72
N LYS A 335 2.19 -12.97 -21.73
CA LYS A 335 1.31 -11.82 -21.91
C LYS A 335 1.31 -10.94 -20.66
N THR A 336 1.41 -9.62 -20.86
CA THR A 336 1.40 -8.63 -19.78
C THR A 336 0.00 -8.09 -19.54
N TYR A 337 -0.35 -7.93 -18.26
CA TYR A 337 -1.62 -7.39 -17.77
C TYR A 337 -1.37 -6.21 -16.83
N THR A 338 -2.21 -5.18 -16.92
CA THR A 338 -2.23 -4.08 -15.95
C THR A 338 -3.17 -4.45 -14.81
N VAL A 339 -2.71 -4.26 -13.57
CA VAL A 339 -3.51 -4.45 -12.36
C VAL A 339 -4.52 -3.30 -12.26
N GLU A 340 -5.80 -3.62 -12.28
CA GLU A 340 -6.90 -2.66 -12.17
C GLU A 340 -8.03 -3.26 -11.32
N GLY A 341 -8.83 -2.40 -10.70
CA GLY A 341 -10.03 -2.79 -9.97
C GLY A 341 -9.81 -3.24 -8.52
N LEU A 342 -8.58 -3.14 -7.98
CA LEU A 342 -8.35 -3.32 -6.54
C LEU A 342 -8.99 -2.18 -5.75
N SER A 343 -9.47 -2.48 -4.53
CA SER A 343 -9.98 -1.45 -3.62
C SER A 343 -8.84 -0.55 -3.13
N GLU A 344 -9.11 0.75 -2.98
CA GLU A 344 -8.13 1.74 -2.54
C GLU A 344 -8.64 2.56 -1.38
N TYR A 345 -7.85 2.69 -0.32
CA TYR A 345 -8.15 3.65 0.73
C TYR A 345 -7.94 5.08 0.22
N ILE A 346 -8.85 5.97 0.60
CA ILE A 346 -8.60 7.39 0.38
C ILE A 346 -7.43 7.87 1.24
N THR A 347 -6.67 8.79 0.69
CA THR A 347 -5.56 9.51 1.31
C THR A 347 -5.77 11.02 1.29
N ASP A 348 -6.70 11.50 0.46
CA ASP A 348 -7.12 12.89 0.38
C ASP A 348 -8.64 12.98 0.27
N LEU A 349 -9.24 14.02 0.83
CA LEU A 349 -10.69 14.22 0.78
C LEU A 349 -11.18 14.42 -0.67
N SER A 350 -10.36 14.95 -1.57
CA SER A 350 -10.70 15.15 -2.97
C SER A 350 -10.95 13.85 -3.74
N GLN A 351 -10.56 12.70 -3.18
CA GLN A 351 -10.85 11.39 -3.75
C GLN A 351 -12.28 10.92 -3.48
N ILE A 352 -12.99 11.57 -2.55
CA ILE A 352 -14.41 11.32 -2.29
C ILE A 352 -15.26 12.13 -3.28
N PRO A 353 -16.14 11.50 -4.08
CA PRO A 353 -17.12 12.22 -4.89
C PRO A 353 -18.03 13.11 -4.03
N GLN A 354 -18.35 14.32 -4.50
CA GLN A 354 -19.13 15.29 -3.73
C GLN A 354 -20.47 14.72 -3.23
N GLU A 355 -21.18 13.96 -4.07
CA GLU A 355 -22.46 13.34 -3.71
C GLU A 355 -22.32 12.38 -2.51
N TYR A 356 -21.22 11.63 -2.43
CA TYR A 356 -20.95 10.75 -1.30
C TYR A 356 -20.50 11.55 -0.06
N LEU A 357 -19.70 12.60 -0.24
CA LEU A 357 -19.35 13.48 0.88
C LEU A 357 -20.59 14.15 1.49
N ASP A 358 -21.56 14.55 0.65
CA ASP A 358 -22.83 15.12 1.09
C ASP A 358 -23.69 14.09 1.83
N SER A 359 -23.66 12.81 1.43
CA SER A 359 -24.37 11.74 2.16
C SER A 359 -23.74 11.47 3.52
N LEU A 360 -22.41 11.44 3.63
CA LEU A 360 -21.70 11.33 4.92
C LEU A 360 -22.04 12.53 5.82
N LYS A 361 -22.03 13.74 5.28
CA LYS A 361 -22.42 14.94 6.04
C LYS A 361 -23.86 14.85 6.54
N LYS A 362 -24.78 14.37 5.70
CA LYS A 362 -26.19 14.19 6.07
C LYS A 362 -26.36 13.16 7.19
N GLU A 363 -25.67 12.03 7.09
CA GLU A 363 -25.68 10.98 8.10
C GLU A 363 -25.11 11.49 9.45
N ALA A 364 -24.02 12.25 9.41
CA ALA A 364 -23.44 12.90 10.59
C ALA A 364 -24.41 13.88 11.25
N GLU A 365 -25.08 14.74 10.48
CA GLU A 365 -26.11 15.66 11.01
C GLU A 365 -27.25 14.90 11.69
N ASP A 366 -27.77 13.85 11.06
CA ASP A 366 -28.88 13.07 11.59
C ASP A 366 -28.49 12.38 12.91
N ALA A 367 -27.25 11.87 13.01
CA ALA A 367 -26.73 11.32 14.26
C ALA A 367 -26.61 12.37 15.38
N ILE A 368 -26.16 13.59 15.05
CA ILE A 368 -26.07 14.69 16.02
C ILE A 368 -27.46 15.13 16.49
N TYR A 369 -28.43 15.26 15.59
CA TYR A 369 -29.80 15.59 15.98
C TYR A 369 -30.44 14.48 16.81
N ALA A 370 -30.22 13.20 16.48
CA ALA A 370 -30.69 12.08 17.27
C ALA A 370 -30.09 12.07 18.68
N TYR A 371 -28.77 12.32 18.80
CA TYR A 371 -28.09 12.47 20.07
C TYR A 371 -28.68 13.61 20.90
N THR A 372 -28.73 14.82 20.34
CA THR A 372 -29.14 16.01 21.09
C THR A 372 -30.61 15.96 21.49
N ALA A 373 -31.50 15.43 20.65
CA ALA A 373 -32.90 15.20 21.02
C ALA A 373 -33.07 14.31 22.26
N LYS A 374 -32.16 13.35 22.45
CA LYS A 374 -32.14 12.45 23.61
C LYS A 374 -31.41 13.07 24.81
N ALA A 375 -30.23 13.64 24.60
CA ALA A 375 -29.34 14.10 25.66
C ALA A 375 -29.81 15.42 26.29
N TYR A 376 -30.35 16.34 25.49
CA TYR A 376 -30.71 17.69 25.95
C TYR A 376 -32.11 17.74 26.54
N GLY A 377 -32.97 16.81 26.15
CA GLY A 377 -34.35 16.73 26.62
C GLY A 377 -35.10 18.04 26.40
N SER A 378 -35.92 18.43 27.37
CA SER A 378 -36.71 19.67 27.29
C SER A 378 -35.96 20.94 27.67
N ASN A 379 -34.75 20.83 28.24
CA ASN A 379 -34.09 21.93 28.95
C ASN A 379 -33.15 22.75 28.07
N PHE A 380 -32.59 22.12 27.05
CA PHE A 380 -31.68 22.76 26.10
C PHE A 380 -32.19 22.61 24.67
N THR A 381 -31.80 23.56 23.84
CA THR A 381 -32.09 23.58 22.40
C THR A 381 -30.79 23.70 21.63
N LEU A 382 -30.75 23.09 20.46
CA LEU A 382 -29.64 23.20 19.51
C LEU A 382 -30.11 24.02 18.30
N SER A 383 -29.29 24.96 17.85
CA SER A 383 -29.51 25.64 16.57
C SER A 383 -29.37 24.67 15.39
N GLU A 384 -29.66 25.16 14.19
CA GLU A 384 -29.23 24.45 12.97
C GLU A 384 -27.72 24.22 13.01
N LEU A 385 -27.32 23.03 12.57
CA LEU A 385 -25.91 22.64 12.48
C LEU A 385 -25.23 23.35 11.31
N THR A 386 -23.97 23.72 11.53
CA THR A 386 -23.09 24.30 10.51
C THR A 386 -21.90 23.38 10.31
N TYR A 387 -21.70 22.89 9.08
CA TYR A 387 -20.47 22.20 8.72
C TYR A 387 -19.27 23.14 8.92
N SER A 388 -18.34 22.73 9.77
CA SER A 388 -17.28 23.58 10.27
C SER A 388 -15.89 23.18 9.77
N GLY A 389 -15.74 21.95 9.28
CA GLY A 389 -14.54 21.47 8.59
C GLY A 389 -14.30 19.98 8.77
N TYR A 390 -13.09 19.52 8.46
CA TYR A 390 -12.71 18.11 8.64
C TYR A 390 -11.28 17.93 9.13
N VAL A 391 -11.02 16.75 9.69
CA VAL A 391 -9.67 16.21 9.94
C VAL A 391 -9.62 14.78 9.40
N LEU A 392 -8.67 14.51 8.51
CA LEU A 392 -8.41 13.21 7.91
C LEU A 392 -7.06 12.69 8.41
N ASN A 393 -7.07 11.54 9.06
CA ASN A 393 -5.87 10.80 9.44
C ASN A 393 -5.64 9.67 8.43
N THR A 394 -4.45 9.56 7.87
CA THR A 394 -4.09 8.47 6.93
C THR A 394 -2.75 7.85 7.31
N VAL A 395 -2.63 6.54 7.27
CA VAL A 395 -1.38 5.83 7.59
C VAL A 395 -0.24 6.25 6.65
N LYS A 396 0.95 6.53 7.20
CA LYS A 396 2.15 6.92 6.43
C LYS A 396 2.76 5.75 5.64
N SER A 397 2.64 4.52 6.16
CA SER A 397 3.14 3.31 5.51
C SER A 397 2.20 2.14 5.73
N ALA A 398 1.66 1.61 4.64
CA ALA A 398 0.74 0.47 4.63
C ALA A 398 1.39 -0.85 5.08
N LYS A 399 2.72 -0.91 5.09
CA LYS A 399 3.47 -2.14 5.36
C LYS A 399 3.40 -2.44 6.86
N ASP A 400 2.78 -3.57 7.21
CA ASP A 400 2.61 -4.07 8.58
C ASP A 400 1.62 -3.30 9.47
N PHE A 401 0.73 -2.48 8.89
CA PHE A 401 -0.24 -1.72 9.67
C PHE A 401 -1.46 -2.55 10.09
N SER A 402 -1.73 -2.63 11.39
CA SER A 402 -2.94 -3.24 11.97
C SER A 402 -3.83 -2.18 12.61
N GLY A 403 -4.90 -1.77 11.92
CA GLY A 403 -5.87 -0.79 12.38
C GLY A 403 -6.58 -0.09 11.22
N ASN A 404 -7.28 1.02 11.51
CA ASN A 404 -7.99 1.82 10.50
C ASN A 404 -6.98 2.55 9.60
N PHE A 405 -6.94 2.22 8.30
CA PHE A 405 -5.98 2.82 7.37
C PHE A 405 -6.16 4.33 7.24
N ASN A 406 -7.42 4.76 7.24
CA ASN A 406 -7.79 6.16 7.31
C ASN A 406 -8.96 6.36 8.30
N ASP A 407 -9.11 7.61 8.72
CA ASP A 407 -10.15 8.04 9.64
C ASP A 407 -10.48 9.51 9.37
N LEU A 408 -11.70 9.74 8.87
CA LEU A 408 -12.23 11.05 8.53
C LEU A 408 -13.17 11.53 9.64
N ALA A 409 -12.78 12.57 10.35
CA ALA A 409 -13.66 13.32 11.23
C ALA A 409 -14.32 14.47 10.47
N LEU A 410 -15.63 14.41 10.26
CA LEU A 410 -16.45 15.53 9.82
C LEU A 410 -16.93 16.33 11.03
N ILE A 411 -16.70 17.64 11.04
CA ILE A 411 -16.91 18.46 12.23
C ILE A 411 -18.05 19.43 11.96
N PHE A 412 -19.11 19.29 12.74
CA PHE A 412 -20.24 20.21 12.74
C PHE A 412 -20.22 21.07 13.99
N SER A 413 -20.79 22.26 13.92
CA SER A 413 -21.02 23.08 15.11
C SER A 413 -22.46 23.53 15.20
N GLY A 414 -22.94 23.74 16.42
CA GLY A 414 -24.25 24.29 16.69
C GLY A 414 -24.26 25.04 18.01
N THR A 415 -25.17 26.01 18.13
CA THR A 415 -25.34 26.80 19.34
C THR A 415 -26.34 26.10 20.25
N VAL A 416 -25.90 25.76 21.46
CA VAL A 416 -26.74 25.24 22.53
C VAL A 416 -27.22 26.39 23.40
N SER A 417 -28.52 26.44 23.68
CA SER A 417 -29.12 27.44 24.57
C SER A 417 -30.05 26.78 25.57
N GLY A 418 -29.96 27.19 26.84
CA GLY A 418 -30.91 26.81 27.89
C GLY A 418 -32.23 27.56 27.72
N LYS A 419 -33.35 26.92 28.09
CA LYS A 419 -34.68 27.58 28.04
C LYS A 419 -34.94 28.51 29.21
N ASP A 420 -34.36 28.22 30.37
CA ASP A 420 -34.27 29.16 31.48
C ASP A 420 -32.99 29.98 31.26
N GLU A 421 -33.07 31.31 31.37
CA GLU A 421 -31.99 32.28 31.07
C GLU A 421 -30.69 32.08 31.88
N GLU A 422 -30.58 30.98 32.64
CA GLU A 422 -29.43 30.63 33.46
C GLU A 422 -28.21 30.21 32.64
N LEU A 423 -28.37 29.46 31.53
CA LEU A 423 -27.24 29.04 30.69
C LEU A 423 -27.02 30.01 29.52
N PRO A 424 -25.84 30.65 29.41
CA PRO A 424 -25.51 31.45 28.23
C PRO A 424 -25.41 30.55 26.99
N SER A 425 -25.87 31.07 25.84
CA SER A 425 -25.72 30.39 24.56
C SER A 425 -24.25 30.10 24.27
N MET A 426 -23.97 28.90 23.79
CA MET A 426 -22.60 28.38 23.63
C MET A 426 -22.49 27.53 22.37
N VAL A 427 -21.38 27.65 21.66
CA VAL A 427 -21.10 26.82 20.47
C VAL A 427 -20.48 25.51 20.91
N VAL A 428 -20.98 24.41 20.36
CA VAL A 428 -20.44 23.05 20.56
C VAL A 428 -20.02 22.50 19.21
N TYR A 429 -18.85 21.88 19.16
CA TYR A 429 -18.28 21.22 18.00
C TYR A 429 -18.42 19.70 18.14
N TYR A 430 -19.09 19.08 17.18
CA TYR A 430 -19.43 17.66 17.11
C TYR A 430 -18.63 16.98 15.99
N PRO A 431 -17.46 16.39 16.30
CA PRO A 431 -16.76 15.53 15.35
C PRO A 431 -17.46 14.17 15.26
N ILE A 432 -17.86 13.79 14.05
CA ILE A 432 -18.34 12.45 13.68
C ILE A 432 -17.27 11.79 12.83
N ARG A 433 -16.93 10.52 13.13
CA ARG A 433 -15.78 9.85 12.52
C ARG A 433 -16.23 8.72 11.60
N TYR A 434 -15.56 8.58 10.47
CA TYR A 434 -15.76 7.53 9.48
C TYR A 434 -14.44 6.82 9.23
N THR A 435 -14.42 5.51 9.39
CA THR A 435 -13.18 4.72 9.39
C THR A 435 -13.06 3.85 8.13
N SER A 436 -11.83 3.62 7.68
CA SER A 436 -11.53 2.70 6.57
C SER A 436 -12.34 3.01 5.30
N ILE A 437 -12.40 4.29 4.92
CA ILE A 437 -13.07 4.76 3.70
C ILE A 437 -12.30 4.24 2.47
N LEU A 438 -13.01 3.49 1.64
CA LEU A 438 -12.51 2.76 0.49
C LEU A 438 -13.21 3.22 -0.79
N ASN A 439 -12.47 3.19 -1.89
CA ASN A 439 -12.97 3.28 -3.24
C ASN A 439 -12.73 1.93 -3.93
N THR A 440 -13.80 1.26 -4.35
CA THR A 440 -13.74 0.02 -5.12
C THR A 440 -14.26 0.29 -6.52
N ALA A 441 -13.35 0.53 -7.47
CA ALA A 441 -13.70 0.79 -8.87
C ALA A 441 -14.76 1.91 -9.08
N GLY A 442 -14.71 2.96 -8.27
CA GLY A 442 -15.63 4.10 -8.30
C GLY A 442 -16.78 4.02 -7.28
N GLU A 443 -16.96 2.88 -6.61
CA GLU A 443 -17.95 2.72 -5.55
C GLU A 443 -17.30 3.02 -4.19
N MET A 444 -17.85 4.01 -3.47
CA MET A 444 -17.35 4.42 -2.15
C MET A 444 -18.01 3.63 -1.02
N SER A 445 -17.23 3.25 -0.03
CA SER A 445 -17.71 2.63 1.21
C SER A 445 -16.86 3.06 2.41
N TYR A 446 -17.35 2.82 3.62
CA TYR A 446 -16.61 2.93 4.87
C TYR A 446 -16.90 1.71 5.75
N GLU A 447 -16.04 1.42 6.72
CA GLU A 447 -16.20 0.27 7.62
C GLU A 447 -17.15 0.61 8.78
N ASP A 448 -16.82 1.64 9.57
CA ASP A 448 -17.65 2.09 10.69
C ASP A 448 -17.82 3.61 10.72
N MET A 449 -19.03 4.04 11.10
CA MET A 449 -19.33 5.40 11.56
C MET A 449 -19.25 5.42 13.08
N GLU A 450 -18.16 6.01 13.58
CA GLU A 450 -17.98 6.31 14.99
C GLU A 450 -18.83 7.53 15.34
N GLY A 451 -19.60 7.44 16.42
CA GLY A 451 -20.51 8.50 16.87
C GLY A 451 -19.80 9.82 17.22
N ILE A 452 -20.49 10.68 17.98
CA ILE A 452 -19.90 11.96 18.40
C ILE A 452 -18.70 11.69 19.31
N GLU A 453 -17.53 12.16 18.88
CA GLU A 453 -16.30 11.99 19.64
C GLU A 453 -16.08 13.15 20.61
N GLY A 454 -15.56 12.82 21.80
CA GLY A 454 -15.23 13.78 22.83
C GLY A 454 -16.40 14.14 23.75
N TYR A 455 -16.09 14.88 24.81
CA TYR A 455 -17.05 15.23 25.84
C TYR A 455 -16.63 16.54 26.53
N SER A 456 -17.61 17.39 26.80
CA SER A 456 -17.41 18.67 27.48
C SER A 456 -18.42 18.87 28.60
N THR A 457 -17.96 19.50 29.69
CA THR A 457 -18.79 19.83 30.86
C THR A 457 -18.74 21.31 31.20
N LEU A 458 -19.89 21.84 31.61
CA LEU A 458 -20.02 23.11 32.32
C LEU A 458 -20.62 22.84 33.69
N ASP A 459 -19.74 22.60 34.67
CA ASP A 459 -20.13 22.25 36.04
C ASP A 459 -21.06 23.28 36.68
N THR A 460 -20.84 24.57 36.40
CA THR A 460 -21.65 25.69 36.90
C THR A 460 -23.14 25.49 36.60
N TYR A 461 -23.46 24.91 35.46
CA TYR A 461 -24.84 24.74 34.98
C TYR A 461 -25.29 23.27 34.97
N ARG A 462 -24.47 22.36 35.53
CA ARG A 462 -24.66 20.91 35.46
C ARG A 462 -24.98 20.42 34.03
N PHE A 463 -24.39 21.09 33.05
CA PHE A 463 -24.59 20.77 31.65
C PHE A 463 -23.38 20.00 31.12
N SER A 464 -23.64 18.96 30.34
CA SER A 464 -22.61 18.21 29.64
C SER A 464 -23.12 17.73 28.31
N THR A 465 -22.22 17.64 27.34
CA THR A 465 -22.52 17.18 25.99
C THR A 465 -21.33 16.42 25.43
N ASP A 466 -21.60 15.51 24.52
CA ASP A 466 -20.62 14.93 23.63
C ASP A 466 -20.16 16.03 22.67
N GLY A 467 -18.90 16.00 22.27
CA GLY A 467 -18.24 17.09 21.55
C GLY A 467 -17.48 18.08 22.43
N TYR A 468 -17.06 19.17 21.81
CA TYR A 468 -16.08 20.12 22.35
C TYR A 468 -16.63 21.55 22.40
N PHE A 469 -16.45 22.25 23.52
CA PHE A 469 -16.71 23.70 23.57
C PHE A 469 -15.59 24.54 22.94
N ASN A 470 -14.41 23.96 22.77
CA ASN A 470 -13.26 24.63 22.19
C ASN A 470 -12.83 23.91 20.89
N PRO A 471 -12.78 24.60 19.74
CA PRO A 471 -12.44 23.97 18.47
C PRO A 471 -10.96 23.58 18.35
N LEU A 472 -10.04 24.24 19.07
CA LEU A 472 -8.64 23.82 19.14
C LEU A 472 -8.50 22.48 19.90
N LEU A 473 -9.28 22.27 20.97
CA LEU A 473 -9.33 20.96 21.63
C LEU A 473 -9.90 19.89 20.69
N CYS A 474 -10.98 20.21 19.97
CA CYS A 474 -11.56 19.33 18.97
C CYS A 474 -10.51 18.90 17.93
N TYR A 475 -9.85 19.88 17.30
CA TYR A 475 -8.78 19.62 16.34
C TYR A 475 -7.65 18.78 16.95
N SER A 476 -7.14 19.17 18.12
CA SER A 476 -6.02 18.47 18.77
C SER A 476 -6.36 17.01 19.08
N ALA A 477 -7.60 16.73 19.52
CA ALA A 477 -8.07 15.38 19.80
C ALA A 477 -8.19 14.53 18.53
N MET A 478 -8.64 15.11 17.41
CA MET A 478 -8.75 14.39 16.13
C MET A 478 -7.38 14.16 15.49
N ALA A 479 -6.50 15.17 15.52
CA ALA A 479 -5.19 15.15 14.89
C ALA A 479 -4.17 14.29 15.63
N SER A 480 -4.25 14.20 16.96
CA SER A 480 -3.26 13.47 17.77
C SER A 480 -3.65 12.01 18.02
N ARG A 481 -4.78 11.55 17.47
CA ARG A 481 -5.42 10.27 17.82
C ARG A 481 -4.51 9.06 17.62
N TYR A 482 -3.78 9.04 16.50
CA TYR A 482 -2.96 7.89 16.10
C TYR A 482 -1.45 8.14 16.17
N GLY A 483 -1.04 9.31 16.65
CA GLY A 483 0.37 9.69 16.80
C GLY A 483 1.15 9.71 15.48
N ASP A 484 2.45 9.45 15.58
CA ASP A 484 3.41 9.73 14.49
C ASP A 484 3.29 8.81 13.26
N ASN A 485 2.54 7.72 13.35
CA ASN A 485 2.36 6.77 12.24
C ASN A 485 1.40 7.29 11.15
N TYR A 486 0.68 8.37 11.44
CA TYR A 486 -0.32 8.94 10.55
C TYR A 486 0.10 10.31 10.03
N THR A 487 -0.31 10.60 8.80
CA THR A 487 -0.38 11.95 8.25
C THR A 487 -1.74 12.51 8.59
N VAL A 488 -1.77 13.78 8.99
CA VAL A 488 -2.99 14.50 9.33
C VAL A 488 -3.20 15.62 8.33
N THR A 489 -4.33 15.58 7.65
CA THR A 489 -4.80 16.67 6.78
C THR A 489 -6.06 17.25 7.39
N ALA A 490 -6.18 18.56 7.43
CA ALA A 490 -7.40 19.24 7.82
C ALA A 490 -7.77 20.26 6.75
N GLY A 491 -9.05 20.61 6.67
CA GLY A 491 -9.53 21.55 5.67
C GLY A 491 -10.83 22.23 6.07
N ASP A 492 -11.31 23.07 5.16
CA ASP A 492 -12.53 23.87 5.30
C ASP A 492 -12.52 24.77 6.55
N GLY A 493 -11.34 25.29 6.89
CA GLY A 493 -11.09 26.21 8.00
C GLY A 493 -10.56 25.54 9.27
N PHE A 494 -10.52 24.21 9.37
CA PHE A 494 -9.91 23.51 10.50
C PHE A 494 -8.39 23.41 10.40
N GLU A 495 -7.82 23.57 9.21
CA GLU A 495 -6.37 23.63 8.98
C GLU A 495 -5.69 24.76 9.77
N SER A 496 -6.39 25.86 10.07
CA SER A 496 -5.82 26.95 10.87
C SER A 496 -5.41 26.51 12.28
N TYR A 497 -6.08 25.51 12.86
CA TYR A 497 -5.76 25.03 14.21
C TYR A 497 -4.46 24.23 14.28
N SER A 498 -3.99 23.69 13.14
CA SER A 498 -2.67 23.05 13.04
C SER A 498 -1.51 24.02 13.32
N GLN A 499 -1.77 25.32 13.17
CA GLN A 499 -0.80 26.41 13.32
C GLN A 499 -1.03 27.22 14.60
N ALA A 500 -1.79 26.68 15.56
CA ALA A 500 -2.04 27.34 16.83
C ALA A 500 -0.72 27.64 17.57
N ALA A 501 -0.50 28.90 17.93
CA ALA A 501 0.69 29.34 18.64
C ALA A 501 0.33 29.81 20.07
N PRO A 502 1.02 29.33 21.12
CA PRO A 502 0.71 29.76 22.48
C PRO A 502 1.06 31.23 22.69
N LEU A 503 0.27 31.92 23.50
CA LEU A 503 0.59 33.26 23.96
C LEU A 503 1.87 33.23 24.80
N THR A 504 2.84 34.06 24.42
CA THR A 504 4.16 34.12 25.07
C THR A 504 4.50 35.51 25.62
N GLN A 505 3.80 36.56 25.15
CA GLN A 505 3.99 37.93 25.61
C GLN A 505 2.66 38.66 25.64
N LEU A 506 2.43 39.51 26.65
CA LEU A 506 1.19 40.29 26.76
C LEU A 506 0.98 41.20 25.55
N SER A 507 2.06 41.73 24.96
CA SER A 507 2.00 42.60 23.77
C SER A 507 1.44 41.93 22.50
N GLN A 508 1.34 40.59 22.47
CA GLN A 508 0.75 39.86 21.33
C GLN A 508 -0.78 39.92 21.33
N LEU A 509 -1.40 40.14 22.49
CA LEU A 509 -2.86 40.18 22.60
C LEU A 509 -3.43 41.39 21.87
N SER A 510 -4.47 41.16 21.06
CA SER A 510 -5.26 42.23 20.46
C SER A 510 -6.07 42.98 21.53
N GLU A 511 -6.40 44.24 21.24
CA GLU A 511 -7.29 45.04 22.11
C GLU A 511 -8.66 44.35 22.26
N ASP A 512 -9.26 43.92 21.15
CA ASP A 512 -10.55 43.22 21.16
C ASP A 512 -10.56 41.98 22.07
N PHE A 513 -9.50 41.18 22.05
CA PHE A 513 -9.42 40.00 22.92
C PHE A 513 -9.23 40.39 24.38
N ARG A 514 -8.42 41.42 24.68
CA ARG A 514 -8.28 41.93 26.04
C ARG A 514 -9.61 42.45 26.58
N ASP A 515 -10.36 43.18 25.77
CA ASP A 515 -11.66 43.72 26.15
C ASP A 515 -12.67 42.60 26.40
N MET A 516 -12.69 41.58 25.54
CA MET A 516 -13.52 40.38 25.74
C MET A 516 -13.20 39.69 27.08
N MET A 517 -11.92 39.47 27.38
CA MET A 517 -11.50 38.80 28.61
C MET A 517 -11.77 39.66 29.86
N ASN A 518 -11.60 40.97 29.75
CA ASN A 518 -11.92 41.90 30.82
C ASN A 518 -13.44 41.96 31.09
N ALA A 519 -14.27 41.93 30.04
CA ALA A 519 -15.72 41.88 30.18
C ALA A 519 -16.19 40.57 30.84
N ASP A 520 -15.63 39.43 30.42
CA ASP A 520 -15.92 38.12 31.02
C ASP A 520 -15.52 38.06 32.51
N ALA A 521 -14.31 38.54 32.83
CA ALA A 521 -13.85 38.61 34.21
C ALA A 521 -14.70 39.56 35.07
N LEU A 522 -15.05 40.73 34.54
CA LEU A 522 -15.91 41.69 35.23
C LEU A 522 -17.28 41.08 35.55
N ALA A 523 -17.90 40.38 34.60
CA ALA A 523 -19.18 39.70 34.81
C ALA A 523 -19.10 38.62 35.90
N LEU A 524 -17.99 37.87 35.95
CA LEU A 524 -17.74 36.90 37.01
C LEU A 524 -17.60 37.59 38.38
N ILE A 525 -16.83 38.68 38.46
CA ILE A 525 -16.61 39.42 39.70
C ILE A 525 -17.90 40.08 40.20
N GLN A 526 -18.69 40.67 39.31
CA GLN A 526 -19.97 41.28 39.66
C GLN A 526 -20.95 40.24 40.22
N ARG A 527 -20.94 39.01 39.70
CA ARG A 527 -21.71 37.89 40.28
C ARG A 527 -21.26 37.55 41.70
N GLU A 528 -19.95 37.46 41.92
CA GLU A 528 -19.40 37.18 43.25
C GLU A 528 -19.73 38.30 44.26
N ILE A 529 -19.76 39.56 43.82
CA ILE A 529 -20.16 40.71 44.64
C ILE A 529 -21.67 40.70 44.91
N ALA A 530 -22.49 40.31 43.94
CA ALA A 530 -23.94 40.24 44.10
C ALA A 530 -24.37 39.21 45.17
N ASP A 531 -23.55 38.19 45.42
CA ASP A 531 -23.76 37.17 46.44
C ASP A 531 -23.31 37.60 47.86
N TYR A 532 -22.84 38.84 48.04
CA TYR A 532 -22.47 39.35 49.35
C TYR A 532 -23.67 39.48 50.29
N ASP A 533 -23.38 39.45 51.60
CA ASP A 533 -24.34 39.80 52.65
C ASP A 533 -24.88 41.22 52.41
N GLU A 534 -26.17 41.45 52.68
CA GLU A 534 -26.85 42.72 52.42
C GLU A 534 -26.19 43.95 53.08
N LYS A 535 -25.38 43.73 54.13
CA LYS A 535 -24.66 44.79 54.84
C LYS A 535 -23.29 45.08 54.27
N VAL A 536 -22.81 44.26 53.33
CA VAL A 536 -21.53 44.41 52.65
C VAL A 536 -21.76 45.00 51.26
N THR A 537 -21.11 46.11 50.96
CA THR A 537 -21.19 46.77 49.65
C THR A 537 -19.82 46.86 49.02
N ALA A 538 -19.77 46.82 47.69
CA ALA A 538 -18.56 47.04 46.91
C ALA A 538 -18.77 48.19 45.91
N THR A 539 -17.71 48.94 45.61
CA THR A 539 -17.70 49.85 44.46
C THR A 539 -17.68 49.07 43.14
N GLU A 540 -17.94 49.75 42.03
CA GLU A 540 -17.74 49.17 40.70
C GLU A 540 -16.28 48.67 40.55
N PRO A 541 -16.05 47.41 40.13
CA PRO A 541 -14.71 46.90 39.93
C PRO A 541 -13.96 47.66 38.84
N VAL A 542 -12.72 48.06 39.14
CA VAL A 542 -11.85 48.79 38.22
C VAL A 542 -10.69 47.91 37.82
N PHE A 543 -10.43 47.81 36.51
CA PHE A 543 -9.28 47.07 35.97
C PHE A 543 -7.96 47.67 36.47
N VAL A 544 -7.05 46.80 36.93
CA VAL A 544 -5.75 47.18 37.50
C VAL A 544 -4.62 46.77 36.56
N GLY A 545 -4.66 45.54 36.06
CA GLY A 545 -3.60 45.02 35.20
C GLY A 545 -3.72 43.54 34.93
N GLN A 546 -2.65 42.98 34.37
CA GLN A 546 -2.59 41.59 33.90
C GLN A 546 -1.29 40.92 34.31
N TYR A 547 -1.36 39.62 34.52
CA TYR A 547 -0.22 38.71 34.57
C TYR A 547 -0.28 37.74 33.40
N LEU A 548 0.88 37.39 32.85
CA LEU A 548 1.04 36.23 31.97
C LEU A 548 2.08 35.32 32.61
N LEU A 549 1.74 34.04 32.78
CA LEU A 549 2.66 32.99 33.18
C LEU A 549 2.81 32.03 32.01
N THR A 550 4.04 31.80 31.54
CA THR A 550 4.33 30.87 30.44
C THR A 550 5.15 29.71 30.97
N ARG A 551 4.69 28.48 30.76
CA ARG A 551 5.35 27.30 31.31
C ARG A 551 6.73 27.12 30.69
N LYS A 552 7.73 26.77 31.50
CA LYS A 552 9.11 26.56 31.03
C LYS A 552 9.28 25.24 30.26
N GLU A 553 8.45 24.26 30.55
CA GLU A 553 8.45 22.94 29.92
C GLU A 553 7.11 22.69 29.22
N ALA A 554 7.12 21.88 28.17
CA ALA A 554 5.91 21.52 27.44
C ALA A 554 4.90 20.82 28.37
N GLY A 555 3.63 21.18 28.25
CA GLY A 555 2.52 20.63 29.01
C GLY A 555 1.32 20.34 28.11
N SER A 556 0.18 20.01 28.72
CA SER A 556 -1.08 19.99 27.98
C SER A 556 -1.41 21.38 27.42
N LEU A 557 -2.32 21.46 26.45
CA LEU A 557 -2.71 22.75 25.86
C LEU A 557 -3.17 23.76 26.93
N ALA A 558 -3.94 23.31 27.93
CA ALA A 558 -4.41 24.15 29.04
C ALA A 558 -3.26 24.65 29.93
N GLU A 559 -2.23 23.84 30.15
CA GLU A 559 -1.15 24.16 31.08
C GLU A 559 -0.01 24.97 30.45
N GLY A 560 -0.07 25.25 29.14
CA GLY A 560 1.01 25.94 28.41
C GLY A 560 1.24 27.38 28.90
N ASN A 561 0.15 28.10 29.21
CA ASN A 561 0.22 29.44 29.78
C ASN A 561 -1.02 29.77 30.62
N TYR A 562 -0.87 30.75 31.51
CA TYR A 562 -1.93 31.31 32.34
C TYR A 562 -1.96 32.82 32.15
N TYR A 563 -3.08 33.34 31.67
CA TYR A 563 -3.34 34.76 31.60
C TYR A 563 -4.29 35.15 32.73
N VAL A 564 -3.91 36.12 33.55
CA VAL A 564 -4.70 36.57 34.69
C VAL A 564 -5.03 38.04 34.52
N THR A 565 -6.32 38.39 34.54
CA THR A 565 -6.77 39.78 34.61
C THR A 565 -7.13 40.14 36.05
N VAL A 566 -6.75 41.34 36.50
CA VAL A 566 -6.96 41.78 37.89
C VAL A 566 -7.79 43.03 37.91
N PHE A 567 -8.89 42.98 38.67
CA PHE A 567 -9.70 44.13 39.02
C PHE A 567 -9.58 44.42 40.52
N LYS A 568 -9.98 45.62 40.94
CA LYS A 568 -10.14 45.97 42.35
C LYS A 568 -11.46 46.67 42.63
N ALA A 569 -12.00 46.48 43.82
CA ALA A 569 -13.11 47.27 44.34
C ALA A 569 -12.91 47.59 45.81
N GLU A 570 -13.46 48.71 46.27
CA GLU A 570 -13.52 49.05 47.69
C GLU A 570 -14.73 48.35 48.32
N VAL A 571 -14.48 47.48 49.30
CA VAL A 571 -15.53 46.73 50.00
C VAL A 571 -15.70 47.28 51.41
N SER A 572 -16.94 47.55 51.80
CA SER A 572 -17.28 48.18 53.08
C SER A 572 -18.46 47.49 53.76
N HIS A 573 -18.55 47.63 55.08
CA HIS A 573 -19.68 47.12 55.87
C HIS A 573 -20.50 48.29 56.43
N SER A 574 -21.81 48.30 56.22
CA SER A 574 -22.71 49.40 56.62
C SER A 574 -22.70 49.71 58.12
N GLU A 575 -22.52 48.68 58.96
CA GLU A 575 -22.38 48.83 60.43
C GLU A 575 -20.93 48.91 60.93
N GLY A 576 -19.93 49.04 60.03
CA GLY A 576 -18.52 49.17 60.41
C GLY A 576 -17.93 47.93 61.09
N LYS A 577 -18.36 46.72 60.71
CA LYS A 577 -17.77 45.47 61.23
C LYS A 577 -16.32 45.27 60.78
N PHE A 578 -15.98 45.82 59.62
CA PHE A 578 -14.62 45.96 59.13
C PHE A 578 -14.49 47.32 58.42
N GLU A 579 -13.25 47.82 58.37
CA GLU A 579 -12.90 49.06 57.67
C GLU A 579 -13.04 48.88 56.15
N THR A 580 -13.37 49.96 55.43
CA THR A 580 -13.35 49.93 53.96
C THR A 580 -11.99 49.45 53.47
N THR A 581 -12.00 48.35 52.72
CA THR A 581 -10.79 47.65 52.31
C THR A 581 -10.81 47.42 50.80
N THR A 582 -9.71 47.73 50.13
CA THR A 582 -9.49 47.37 48.72
C THR A 582 -9.38 45.85 48.59
N VAL A 583 -10.22 45.25 47.75
CA VAL A 583 -10.16 43.83 47.40
C VAL A 583 -9.72 43.69 45.95
N TYR A 584 -8.71 42.87 45.71
CA TYR A 584 -8.20 42.52 44.38
C TYR A 584 -8.80 41.19 43.92
N PHE A 585 -9.36 41.17 42.71
CA PHE A 585 -10.03 40.03 42.11
C PHE A 585 -9.27 39.55 40.85
N PRO A 586 -8.28 38.67 41.00
CA PRO A 586 -7.61 38.02 39.88
C PRO A 586 -8.49 36.91 39.28
N VAL A 587 -8.70 36.95 37.96
CA VAL A 587 -9.42 35.92 37.19
C VAL A 587 -8.46 35.29 36.19
N GLY A 588 -8.28 33.96 36.31
CA GLY A 588 -7.32 33.20 35.50
C GLY A 588 -7.95 32.49 34.30
N TYR A 589 -7.19 32.47 33.20
CA TYR A 589 -7.51 31.78 31.96
C TYR A 589 -6.32 30.92 31.52
N GLN A 590 -6.60 29.70 31.12
CA GLN A 590 -5.62 28.66 30.83
C GLN A 590 -5.51 28.40 29.33
N GLY A 591 -4.28 28.23 28.84
CA GLY A 591 -3.99 27.83 27.48
C GLY A 591 -4.49 28.82 26.45
N ILE A 592 -3.94 30.03 26.43
CA ILE A 592 -4.25 31.03 25.40
C ILE A 592 -3.43 30.76 24.15
N TYR A 593 -4.10 30.67 23.00
CA TYR A 593 -3.48 30.42 21.69
C TYR A 593 -3.97 31.43 20.66
N GLN A 594 -3.03 31.94 19.86
CA GLN A 594 -3.33 32.62 18.61
C GLN A 594 -3.61 31.55 17.54
N ILE A 595 -4.77 31.65 16.92
CA ILE A 595 -5.14 30.89 15.73
C ILE A 595 -5.04 31.83 14.52
N PRO A 596 -4.28 31.48 13.47
CA PRO A 596 -4.21 32.28 12.25
C PRO A 596 -5.61 32.57 11.70
N GLU A 597 -5.85 33.83 11.33
CA GLU A 597 -7.11 34.34 10.75
C GLU A 597 -8.37 34.22 11.65
N LYS A 598 -8.30 33.52 12.78
CA LYS A 598 -9.41 33.32 13.73
C LYS A 598 -9.22 34.05 15.07
N GLY A 599 -8.09 34.71 15.30
CA GLY A 599 -7.82 35.46 16.52
C GLY A 599 -7.35 34.58 17.68
N PHE A 600 -7.57 35.01 18.92
CA PHE A 600 -7.16 34.26 20.11
C PHE A 600 -8.30 33.39 20.67
N THR A 601 -7.94 32.25 21.25
CA THR A 601 -8.82 31.38 22.03
C THR A 601 -8.16 31.00 23.35
N PHE A 602 -8.94 30.49 24.32
CA PHE A 602 -8.43 29.91 25.56
C PHE A 602 -9.08 28.54 25.80
N ILE A 603 -8.32 27.61 26.39
CA ILE A 603 -8.79 26.22 26.60
C ILE A 603 -9.84 26.15 27.70
N SER A 604 -9.57 26.78 28.84
CA SER A 604 -10.46 26.79 29.99
C SER A 604 -10.34 28.11 30.74
N ARG A 605 -11.49 28.61 31.19
CA ARG A 605 -11.50 29.62 32.26
C ARG A 605 -11.31 28.87 33.55
N ASP A 606 -10.36 29.31 34.36
CA ASP A 606 -10.16 28.75 35.69
C ASP A 606 -11.21 29.34 36.65
N LYS A 607 -10.79 30.01 37.72
CA LYS A 607 -11.69 30.63 38.71
C LYS A 607 -11.15 32.00 39.13
N LEU A 608 -11.96 32.72 39.90
CA LEU A 608 -11.49 33.86 40.68
C LEU A 608 -10.52 33.34 41.76
N TRP A 609 -9.25 33.74 41.67
CA TRP A 609 -8.19 33.25 42.53
C TRP A 609 -8.19 33.95 43.88
N GLY A 610 -7.79 33.20 44.91
CA GLY A 610 -7.72 33.71 46.28
C GLY A 610 -9.05 33.68 47.03
N ARG A 611 -8.92 33.63 48.35
CA ARG A 611 -10.02 33.85 49.28
C ARG A 611 -9.45 34.48 50.53
N SER A 612 -10.04 35.58 50.97
CA SER A 612 -9.58 36.32 52.12
C SER A 612 -10.69 36.52 53.14
N SER A 613 -10.34 36.57 54.42
CA SER A 613 -11.24 36.93 55.50
C SER A 613 -10.93 38.35 55.97
N PHE A 614 -11.97 39.16 56.17
CA PHE A 614 -11.79 40.48 56.74
C PHE A 614 -11.35 40.34 58.21
N PRO A 615 -10.28 41.04 58.65
CA PRO A 615 -9.70 40.88 59.99
C PRO A 615 -10.74 41.00 61.11
N ASP A 616 -10.63 40.13 62.12
CA ASP A 616 -11.50 40.11 63.31
C ASP A 616 -13.02 39.97 63.02
N THR A 617 -13.40 39.47 61.83
CA THR A 617 -14.79 39.23 61.45
C THR A 617 -15.02 37.81 60.91
N TYR A 618 -16.29 37.43 60.73
CA TYR A 618 -16.68 36.23 60.01
C TYR A 618 -16.89 36.47 58.50
N TYR A 619 -16.72 37.71 58.03
CA TYR A 619 -16.92 38.07 56.63
C TYR A 619 -15.71 37.61 55.79
N SER A 620 -15.97 37.07 54.61
CA SER A 620 -14.94 36.64 53.67
C SER A 620 -15.31 37.01 52.26
N THR A 621 -14.31 37.19 51.42
CA THR A 621 -14.47 37.47 50.00
C THR A 621 -13.55 36.58 49.16
N LYS A 622 -13.95 36.34 47.91
CA LYS A 622 -13.06 35.83 46.87
C LYS A 622 -12.07 36.93 46.47
N GLY A 623 -10.82 36.55 46.24
CA GLY A 623 -9.74 37.52 45.99
C GLY A 623 -8.89 37.82 47.23
N TYR A 624 -8.13 38.91 47.14
CA TYR A 624 -7.05 39.26 48.05
C TYR A 624 -7.27 40.65 48.67
N LEU A 625 -7.01 40.78 49.97
CA LEU A 625 -7.00 42.08 50.67
C LEU A 625 -5.63 42.79 50.58
N ASP A 626 -4.59 42.09 50.12
CA ASP A 626 -3.23 42.60 49.96
C ASP A 626 -2.69 42.21 48.57
N GLY A 627 -2.36 43.21 47.77
CA GLY A 627 -1.80 43.02 46.43
C GLY A 627 -0.42 42.33 46.44
N THR A 628 0.37 42.49 47.50
CA THR A 628 1.66 41.81 47.67
C THR A 628 1.45 40.31 47.87
N GLN A 629 0.46 39.92 48.67
CA GLN A 629 0.08 38.52 48.85
C GLN A 629 -0.46 37.92 47.54
N MET A 630 -1.30 38.67 46.83
CA MET A 630 -1.76 38.29 45.49
C MET A 630 -0.58 38.02 44.53
N TYR A 631 0.39 38.94 44.47
CA TYR A 631 1.58 38.75 43.64
C TYR A 631 2.40 37.53 44.07
N ALA A 632 2.55 37.31 45.38
CA ALA A 632 3.27 36.15 45.90
C ALA A 632 2.61 34.83 45.48
N ASP A 633 1.27 34.74 45.59
CA ASP A 633 0.52 33.52 45.27
C ASP A 633 0.41 33.27 43.75
N ILE A 634 0.32 34.33 42.95
CA ILE A 634 0.27 34.21 41.48
C ILE A 634 1.66 33.96 40.91
N VAL A 635 2.63 34.83 41.22
CA VAL A 635 3.92 34.86 40.53
C VAL A 635 4.99 34.12 41.34
N THR A 636 5.20 34.50 42.60
CA THR A 636 6.34 33.99 43.38
C THR A 636 6.23 32.48 43.62
N ALA A 637 5.03 31.97 43.89
CA ALA A 637 4.77 30.56 44.09
C ALA A 637 4.96 29.72 42.81
N ASN A 638 4.87 30.33 41.63
CA ASN A 638 4.89 29.63 40.33
C ASN A 638 6.20 29.85 39.55
N ARG A 639 7.10 30.71 40.01
CA ARG A 639 8.34 31.11 39.30
C ARG A 639 9.30 29.97 38.95
N ASP A 640 9.24 28.85 39.67
CA ASP A 640 10.11 27.71 39.41
C ASP A 640 9.68 27.02 38.10
N SER A 641 8.37 26.92 37.86
CA SER A 641 7.77 26.23 36.71
C SER A 641 7.41 27.17 35.55
N TYR A 642 7.26 28.47 35.81
CA TYR A 642 6.79 29.46 34.84
C TYR A 642 7.74 30.66 34.72
N ASN A 643 7.87 31.17 33.50
CA ASN A 643 8.28 32.55 33.24
C ASN A 643 7.07 33.47 33.44
N TYR A 644 7.28 34.76 33.73
CA TYR A 644 6.17 35.69 33.94
C TYR A 644 6.39 37.06 33.30
N GLU A 645 5.27 37.71 32.95
CA GLU A 645 5.19 39.10 32.55
C GLU A 645 4.09 39.79 33.36
N VAL A 646 4.35 41.03 33.79
CA VAL A 646 3.45 41.81 34.66
C VAL A 646 3.19 43.15 34.00
N SER A 647 1.92 43.51 33.79
CA SER A 647 1.57 44.80 33.24
C SER A 647 1.85 45.94 34.23
N GLN A 648 2.02 47.16 33.72
CA GLN A 648 2.48 48.32 34.49
C GLN A 648 1.68 48.56 35.79
N GLY A 649 0.36 48.35 35.77
CA GLY A 649 -0.50 48.60 36.94
C GLY A 649 -0.34 47.61 38.09
N LEU A 650 0.41 46.52 37.92
CA LEU A 650 0.63 45.49 38.94
C LEU A 650 2.09 45.39 39.41
N GLN A 651 3.01 46.12 38.77
CA GLN A 651 4.45 46.12 39.12
C GLN A 651 4.73 46.70 40.51
N GLU A 652 3.79 47.46 41.09
CA GLU A 652 3.93 47.97 42.46
C GLU A 652 3.91 46.87 43.53
N PHE A 653 3.36 45.68 43.22
CA PHE A 653 3.24 44.55 44.13
C PHE A 653 4.43 43.58 44.07
N GLY A 654 5.29 43.73 43.06
CA GLY A 654 6.49 42.91 42.88
C GLY A 654 7.09 43.06 41.48
N ASN A 655 8.38 42.75 41.37
CA ASN A 655 9.13 42.66 40.11
C ASN A 655 9.95 41.37 40.06
#